data_AF-A0A2K6MJD1-F1
#
_entry.id   AF-A0A2K6MJD1-F1
#
_cell.length_a   1.000
_cell.length_b   1.000
_cell.length_c   1.000
_cell.angle_alpha   90.00
_cell.angle_beta   90.00
_cell.angle_gamma   90.00
#
_symmetry.space_group_name_H-M   'P 1'
#
loop_
_entity.id
_entity.type
_entity.pdbx_description
1 polymer ?
#
loop_
_entity_poly.entity_id
_entity_poly.type
_entity_poly.pdbx_seq_one_letter_code
_entity_poly.pdbx_strand_id
1 'polypeptide(L)'
;MKRPWQGQVEPQLLKTVPRHDPLNPLCPGATRANGEVNPHYDSTFLFDNDFPALQPDAPSPGPSDHPLFQAKAARGVCKVMCFHPWSDVTLPLMSVPEIRAVVDAWASVTEELGAQYPWVQIFENKGAMMGCSNPHPHCQVWASSFLPDIAQREERSQQTYKSQHGEPLLMEYSRQELLRKERLVLTSEHWLVLVPFWATWPYQTLLLPRRHVQRLPELTPAERDDLASIMKKLLTKYDNLFETSFPYSMGWHGAPTGSEAGANWDHWQLHAHYYPPLLRSATVRKFMVGYEMLAQAQRDLTPEQMSSGCSGLSRVLVAVATALVSASSSCPQAWGPSGVQYGQPGRSVKLCCPGVTAGDPVSWFRDGEPRLLQGPDSGLGHELVLTQADSTDEGTYICQTLDGALGGTVTLQLGYPPARPVVSCQAADYENFSCTWSPSQISGLPTRYLTSYRKKTVLGADSQRRSPSTGPWPCPQDPLGAARCVVHGAEFWSQYRINVTEVNPLGASTRLLDVSLQSILRPDPPQGLRVESVPGFPRRLRASWTYPASWPRQPHFLLKFRLQYRPAQHPAWSTVEPAGLEEVITDAVAGLPHAVRVSARDFLDAGTWSTWSPEAWGTPSTGTVPKEVPAWGQLHMQPEVEPQVDSPAPPRPSLQPHPRLLDHRDSLEQVAVLASLGILSFLGLMAGALALGLWLRMRRGGKDGSPKPGFLAPMIPVDRCPGAPNL
;
A
#
# COMPACT_ATOMS: atom_id res chain seq x y z
N MET A 1 -3.04 7.12 -5.44
CA MET A 1 -1.56 7.11 -5.46
C MET A 1 -1.09 5.88 -4.68
N LYS A 2 -0.03 5.18 -5.10
CA LYS A 2 0.60 4.12 -4.30
C LYS A 2 1.97 4.63 -3.84
N ARG A 3 2.09 5.12 -2.59
CA ARG A 3 3.38 5.50 -1.95
C ARG A 3 4.37 4.32 -2.08
N PRO A 4 5.59 4.46 -2.62
CA PRO A 4 6.53 3.34 -2.72
C PRO A 4 6.80 2.74 -1.32
N TRP A 5 6.56 1.44 -1.14
CA TRP A 5 6.89 0.76 0.10
C TRP A 5 8.32 0.24 0.02
N GLN A 6 9.21 0.78 0.85
CA GLN A 6 10.59 0.29 1.04
C GLN A 6 10.83 -0.11 2.52
N GLY A 7 9.76 -0.19 3.32
CA GLY A 7 9.84 -0.67 4.69
C GLY A 7 9.94 -2.19 4.75
N GLN A 8 9.81 -2.73 5.96
CA GLN A 8 9.91 -4.17 6.23
C GLN A 8 9.10 -5.01 5.22
N VAL A 9 9.79 -6.01 4.65
CA VAL A 9 9.20 -7.05 3.81
C VAL A 9 9.20 -8.31 4.67
N GLU A 10 8.03 -8.80 5.00
CA GLU A 10 7.90 -9.94 5.91
C GLU A 10 8.40 -11.22 5.22
N PRO A 11 9.17 -12.07 5.91
CA PRO A 11 9.61 -13.35 5.33
C PRO A 11 8.39 -14.23 5.03
N GLN A 12 8.43 -14.94 3.90
CA GLN A 12 7.42 -15.96 3.60
C GLN A 12 7.43 -17.02 4.71
N LEU A 13 6.27 -17.35 5.25
CA LEU A 13 6.06 -18.43 6.24
C LEU A 13 6.42 -19.78 5.59
N LEU A 14 7.71 -20.12 5.58
CA LEU A 14 8.27 -21.34 4.98
C LEU A 14 8.65 -22.41 6.02
N LYS A 15 8.16 -22.31 7.26
CA LYS A 15 8.27 -23.41 8.23
C LYS A 15 7.00 -24.24 8.20
N THR A 16 7.11 -25.49 7.76
CA THR A 16 6.06 -26.49 7.92
C THR A 16 5.76 -26.67 9.41
N VAL A 17 4.53 -26.35 9.81
CA VAL A 17 4.06 -26.58 11.18
C VAL A 17 3.75 -28.07 11.33
N PRO A 18 4.37 -28.79 12.28
CA PRO A 18 4.04 -30.20 12.50
C PRO A 18 2.60 -30.32 13.00
N ARG A 19 1.87 -31.34 12.52
CA ARG A 19 0.48 -31.59 12.95
C ARG A 19 0.35 -31.71 14.47
N HIS A 20 1.28 -32.45 15.07
CA HIS A 20 1.38 -32.62 16.51
C HIS A 20 2.84 -32.39 16.92
N ASP A 21 3.02 -31.62 17.98
CA ASP A 21 4.30 -31.39 18.62
C ASP A 21 4.09 -31.57 20.14
N PRO A 22 4.73 -32.57 20.78
CA PRO A 22 4.56 -32.82 22.21
C PRO A 22 5.13 -31.69 23.09
N LEU A 23 5.98 -30.82 22.54
CA LEU A 23 6.50 -29.64 23.23
C LEU A 23 5.63 -28.40 23.05
N ASN A 24 4.64 -28.44 22.15
CA ASN A 24 3.70 -27.34 21.99
C ASN A 24 2.61 -27.43 23.07
N PRO A 25 2.52 -26.46 24.01
CA PRO A 25 1.61 -26.52 25.15
C PRO A 25 0.12 -26.40 24.79
N LEU A 26 -0.22 -26.23 23.51
CA LEU A 26 -1.60 -26.25 23.01
C LEU A 26 -2.01 -27.61 22.42
N CYS A 27 -1.05 -28.50 22.14
CA CYS A 27 -1.34 -29.82 21.58
C CYS A 27 -2.01 -30.76 22.60
N PRO A 28 -2.83 -31.72 22.15
CA PRO A 28 -3.35 -32.79 23.00
C PRO A 28 -2.21 -33.62 23.62
N GLY A 29 -2.29 -33.90 24.92
CA GLY A 29 -1.28 -34.68 25.65
C GLY A 29 0.02 -33.93 25.98
N ALA A 30 0.16 -32.65 25.59
CA ALA A 30 1.32 -31.85 25.93
C ALA A 30 1.23 -31.28 27.36
N THR A 31 2.37 -31.07 28.00
CA THR A 31 2.46 -30.43 29.31
C THR A 31 2.54 -28.91 29.15
N ARG A 32 1.69 -28.18 29.89
CA ARG A 32 1.64 -26.72 29.93
C ARG A 32 2.64 -26.12 30.92
N ALA A 33 2.74 -24.79 30.96
CA ALA A 33 3.72 -24.10 31.80
C ALA A 33 3.47 -24.28 33.31
N ASN A 34 2.21 -24.52 33.71
CA ASN A 34 1.83 -24.86 35.09
C ASN A 34 2.05 -26.34 35.45
N GLY A 35 2.53 -27.18 34.52
CA GLY A 35 2.75 -28.60 34.73
C GLY A 35 1.50 -29.47 34.49
N GLU A 36 0.35 -28.89 34.18
CA GLU A 36 -0.84 -29.67 33.80
C GLU A 36 -0.67 -30.29 32.40
N VAL A 37 -1.25 -31.46 32.20
CA VAL A 37 -1.23 -32.17 30.92
C VAL A 37 -2.56 -31.95 30.21
N ASN A 38 -2.52 -31.46 28.98
CA ASN A 38 -3.72 -31.29 28.17
C ASN A 38 -4.38 -32.66 27.92
N PRO A 39 -5.72 -32.76 28.00
CA PRO A 39 -6.42 -33.98 27.63
C PRO A 39 -6.20 -34.32 26.15
N HIS A 40 -6.45 -35.58 25.79
CA HIS A 40 -6.58 -35.98 24.40
C HIS A 40 -7.93 -35.50 23.85
N TYR A 41 -8.02 -34.21 23.51
CA TYR A 41 -9.25 -33.60 23.00
C TYR A 41 -9.40 -33.81 21.48
N ASP A 42 -10.64 -33.99 21.02
CA ASP A 42 -10.95 -34.30 19.61
C ASP A 42 -11.41 -33.08 18.79
N SER A 43 -11.81 -31.97 19.44
CA SER A 43 -12.24 -30.74 18.77
C SER A 43 -11.68 -29.48 19.46
N THR A 44 -12.54 -28.68 20.09
CA THR A 44 -12.15 -27.49 20.84
C THR A 44 -11.70 -27.85 22.25
N PHE A 45 -10.72 -27.15 22.77
CA PHE A 45 -10.28 -27.29 24.16
C PHE A 45 -10.12 -25.93 24.82
N LEU A 46 -10.83 -25.72 25.92
CA LEU A 46 -10.83 -24.49 26.69
C LEU A 46 -10.14 -24.71 28.03
N PHE A 47 -9.20 -23.83 28.37
CA PHE A 47 -8.50 -23.85 29.66
C PHE A 47 -8.13 -22.44 30.11
N ASP A 48 -7.82 -22.28 31.40
CA ASP A 48 -7.37 -21.00 31.95
C ASP A 48 -5.97 -20.66 31.46
N ASN A 49 -5.75 -19.41 31.06
CA ASN A 49 -4.45 -18.96 30.59
C ASN A 49 -3.43 -19.03 31.73
N ASP A 50 -2.31 -19.75 31.52
CA ASP A 50 -1.22 -19.89 32.50
C ASP A 50 -0.56 -18.54 32.86
N PHE A 51 -0.70 -17.53 32.00
CA PHE A 51 -0.19 -16.16 32.19
C PHE A 51 -1.32 -15.13 32.02
N PRO A 52 -2.30 -15.09 32.94
CA PRO A 52 -3.51 -14.32 32.76
C PRO A 52 -3.28 -12.83 32.96
N ALA A 53 -3.84 -12.00 32.09
CA ALA A 53 -3.82 -10.54 32.24
C ALA A 53 -4.80 -10.04 33.32
N LEU A 54 -5.84 -10.83 33.63
CA LEU A 54 -6.83 -10.57 34.66
C LEU A 54 -6.97 -11.80 35.56
N GLN A 55 -7.00 -11.57 36.87
CA GLN A 55 -7.25 -12.60 37.86
C GLN A 55 -8.50 -12.25 38.69
N PRO A 56 -9.28 -13.25 39.14
CA PRO A 56 -10.54 -13.00 39.84
C PRO A 56 -10.34 -12.39 41.23
N ASP A 57 -9.18 -12.65 41.83
CA ASP A 57 -8.77 -12.25 43.17
C ASP A 57 -7.80 -11.05 43.18
N ALA A 58 -7.62 -10.37 42.03
CA ALA A 58 -6.74 -9.21 41.93
C ALA A 58 -7.07 -8.16 43.01
N PRO A 59 -6.04 -7.63 43.72
CA PRO A 59 -6.24 -6.70 44.82
C PRO A 59 -6.90 -5.42 44.32
N SER A 60 -7.78 -4.86 45.12
CA SER A 60 -8.35 -3.55 44.82
C SER A 60 -7.25 -2.49 44.97
N PRO A 61 -7.02 -1.63 43.97
CA PRO A 61 -6.15 -0.47 44.16
C PRO A 61 -6.74 0.39 45.29
N GLY A 62 -5.85 1.04 46.06
CA GLY A 62 -6.25 1.95 47.12
C GLY A 62 -7.15 3.08 46.59
N PRO A 63 -7.86 3.81 47.48
CA PRO A 63 -8.69 4.92 47.07
C PRO A 63 -7.85 5.95 46.30
N SER A 64 -8.32 6.36 45.13
CA SER A 64 -7.75 7.50 44.41
C SER A 64 -8.14 8.78 45.15
N ASP A 65 -7.14 9.51 45.63
CA ASP A 65 -7.29 10.77 46.36
C ASP A 65 -7.16 12.01 45.47
N HIS A 66 -6.89 11.82 44.17
CA HIS A 66 -6.55 12.91 43.26
C HIS A 66 -7.19 12.78 41.86
N PRO A 67 -7.82 13.83 41.31
CA PRO A 67 -8.49 13.79 40.00
C PRO A 67 -7.62 13.36 38.81
N LEU A 68 -6.30 13.59 38.87
CA LEU A 68 -5.34 13.21 37.82
C LEU A 68 -4.85 11.75 37.91
N PHE A 69 -5.03 11.07 39.06
CA PHE A 69 -4.45 9.74 39.33
C PHE A 69 -5.54 8.74 39.69
N GLN A 70 -6.49 8.55 38.78
CA GLN A 70 -7.62 7.65 38.98
C GLN A 70 -7.23 6.22 38.64
N ALA A 71 -7.34 5.33 39.63
CA ALA A 71 -7.22 3.89 39.46
C ALA A 71 -8.49 3.20 39.94
N LYS A 72 -8.88 2.11 39.29
CA LYS A 72 -10.04 1.28 39.66
C LYS A 72 -9.65 -0.18 39.64
N ALA A 73 -10.32 -0.99 40.46
CA ALA A 73 -10.11 -2.42 40.50
C ALA A 73 -10.43 -3.07 39.13
N ALA A 74 -9.55 -3.95 38.69
CA ALA A 74 -9.72 -4.74 37.49
C ALA A 74 -9.60 -6.22 37.88
N ARG A 75 -10.72 -6.95 37.81
CA ARG A 75 -10.80 -8.38 38.07
C ARG A 75 -11.37 -9.09 36.87
N GLY A 76 -11.05 -10.36 36.69
CA GLY A 76 -11.49 -11.09 35.52
C GLY A 76 -10.87 -12.47 35.39
N VAL A 77 -11.17 -13.12 34.27
CA VAL A 77 -10.62 -14.43 33.89
C VAL A 77 -10.14 -14.37 32.45
N CYS A 78 -8.97 -14.96 32.19
CA CYS A 78 -8.42 -15.13 30.85
C CYS A 78 -8.39 -16.61 30.51
N LYS A 79 -9.07 -17.02 29.44
CA LYS A 79 -9.04 -18.39 28.92
C LYS A 79 -8.41 -18.45 27.53
N VAL A 80 -7.81 -19.60 27.20
CA VAL A 80 -7.34 -19.95 25.86
C VAL A 80 -8.24 -21.06 25.33
N MET A 81 -8.68 -20.93 24.07
CA MET A 81 -9.53 -21.91 23.41
C MET A 81 -8.87 -22.40 22.13
N CYS A 82 -8.36 -23.63 22.13
CA CYS A 82 -7.91 -24.30 20.91
C CYS A 82 -9.11 -24.62 20.01
N PHE A 83 -8.98 -24.43 18.70
CA PHE A 83 -10.05 -24.70 17.74
C PHE A 83 -10.08 -26.16 17.28
N HIS A 84 -8.92 -26.81 17.24
CA HIS A 84 -8.74 -28.14 16.66
C HIS A 84 -7.48 -28.81 17.23
N PRO A 85 -7.42 -30.16 17.41
CA PRO A 85 -6.23 -30.85 17.94
C PRO A 85 -4.98 -30.80 17.06
N TRP A 86 -5.12 -30.39 15.81
CA TRP A 86 -4.02 -30.36 14.83
C TRP A 86 -3.48 -28.94 14.67
N SER A 87 -2.15 -28.80 14.75
CA SER A 87 -1.49 -27.49 14.65
C SER A 87 -1.27 -27.02 13.21
N ASP A 88 -1.40 -27.91 12.22
CA ASP A 88 -1.19 -27.63 10.79
C ASP A 88 -2.45 -27.16 10.06
N VAL A 89 -3.56 -26.93 10.79
CA VAL A 89 -4.82 -26.42 10.22
C VAL A 89 -5.14 -25.01 10.73
N THR A 90 -5.88 -24.26 9.92
CA THR A 90 -6.45 -22.96 10.29
C THR A 90 -7.95 -22.95 9.94
N LEU A 91 -8.71 -22.01 10.50
CA LEU A 91 -10.16 -21.89 10.26
C LEU A 91 -10.59 -22.04 8.78
N PRO A 92 -9.95 -21.42 7.76
CA PRO A 92 -10.36 -21.62 6.36
C PRO A 92 -10.15 -23.05 5.83
N LEU A 93 -9.26 -23.84 6.44
CA LEU A 93 -8.98 -25.22 6.06
C LEU A 93 -9.87 -26.23 6.80
N MET A 94 -10.37 -25.89 7.99
CA MET A 94 -11.33 -26.70 8.73
C MET A 94 -12.65 -26.88 7.98
N SER A 95 -13.29 -28.03 8.14
CA SER A 95 -14.63 -28.31 7.64
C SER A 95 -15.68 -27.43 8.33
N VAL A 96 -16.85 -27.27 7.71
CA VAL A 96 -17.95 -26.49 8.30
C VAL A 96 -18.40 -27.06 9.67
N PRO A 97 -18.54 -28.39 9.86
CA PRO A 97 -18.86 -28.96 11.17
C PRO A 97 -17.81 -28.67 12.25
N GLU A 98 -16.52 -28.66 11.90
CA GLU A 98 -15.45 -28.31 12.86
C GLU A 98 -15.53 -26.83 13.27
N ILE A 99 -15.78 -25.91 12.33
CA ILE A 99 -15.98 -24.49 12.64
C ILE A 99 -17.28 -24.29 13.44
N ARG A 100 -18.33 -25.07 13.17
CA ARG A 100 -19.57 -25.04 13.95
C ARG A 100 -19.32 -25.39 15.42
N ALA A 101 -18.45 -26.37 15.71
CA ALA A 101 -18.05 -26.68 17.09
C ALA A 101 -17.35 -25.49 17.78
N VAL A 102 -16.53 -24.73 17.05
CA VAL A 102 -15.93 -23.48 17.55
C VAL A 102 -17.00 -22.44 17.89
N VAL A 103 -18.00 -22.25 17.02
CA VAL A 103 -19.11 -21.32 17.27
C VAL A 103 -19.92 -21.73 18.51
N ASP A 104 -20.18 -23.02 18.69
CA ASP A 104 -20.88 -23.53 19.88
C ASP A 104 -20.05 -23.33 21.15
N ALA A 105 -18.73 -23.54 21.09
CA ALA A 105 -17.82 -23.27 22.21
C ALA A 105 -17.79 -21.77 22.57
N TRP A 106 -17.80 -20.87 21.58
CA TRP A 106 -17.92 -19.43 21.81
C TRP A 106 -19.23 -19.04 22.48
N ALA A 107 -20.35 -19.65 22.08
CA ALA A 107 -21.64 -19.41 22.74
C ALA A 107 -21.60 -19.89 24.20
N SER A 108 -21.13 -21.11 24.42
CA SER A 108 -21.04 -21.73 25.76
C SER A 108 -20.19 -20.90 26.73
N VAL A 109 -18.97 -20.51 26.33
CA VAL A 109 -18.08 -19.72 27.21
C VAL A 109 -18.62 -18.31 27.47
N THR A 110 -19.41 -17.74 26.53
CA THR A 110 -20.06 -16.45 26.73
C THR A 110 -21.18 -16.56 27.78
N GLU A 111 -21.98 -17.64 27.76
CA GLU A 111 -22.99 -17.90 28.78
C GLU A 111 -22.35 -18.11 30.17
N GLU A 112 -21.32 -18.95 30.23
CA GLU A 112 -20.62 -19.28 31.49
C GLU A 112 -20.01 -18.04 32.14
N LEU A 113 -19.16 -17.32 31.42
CA LEU A 113 -18.45 -16.16 31.97
C LEU A 113 -19.37 -14.93 32.10
N GLY A 114 -20.36 -14.81 31.21
CA GLY A 114 -21.35 -13.75 31.24
C GLY A 114 -22.29 -13.82 32.45
N ALA A 115 -22.38 -14.96 33.14
CA ALA A 115 -23.10 -15.05 34.41
C ALA A 115 -22.44 -14.22 35.53
N GLN A 116 -21.12 -13.98 35.45
CA GLN A 116 -20.35 -13.33 36.51
C GLN A 116 -19.78 -11.97 36.10
N TYR A 117 -19.42 -11.80 34.82
CA TYR A 117 -18.72 -10.62 34.33
C TYR A 117 -19.59 -9.83 33.36
N PRO A 118 -19.56 -8.48 33.41
CA PRO A 118 -20.33 -7.64 32.51
C PRO A 118 -19.85 -7.65 31.06
N TRP A 119 -18.61 -8.07 30.80
CA TRP A 119 -18.06 -8.14 29.45
C TRP A 119 -17.25 -9.41 29.26
N VAL A 120 -17.52 -10.12 28.16
CA VAL A 120 -16.79 -11.31 27.72
C VAL A 120 -16.23 -11.03 26.32
N GLN A 121 -14.93 -10.79 26.24
CA GLN A 121 -14.27 -10.49 24.97
C GLN A 121 -13.67 -11.75 24.37
N ILE A 122 -14.32 -12.28 23.33
CA ILE A 122 -13.75 -13.31 22.46
C ILE A 122 -12.92 -12.62 21.38
N PHE A 123 -11.67 -13.04 21.21
CA PHE A 123 -10.80 -12.54 20.15
C PHE A 123 -9.74 -13.55 19.70
N GLU A 124 -9.39 -13.52 18.42
CA GLU A 124 -8.30 -14.31 17.83
C GLU A 124 -7.24 -13.36 17.27
N ASN A 125 -5.97 -13.68 17.52
CA ASN A 125 -4.83 -13.05 16.85
C ASN A 125 -4.15 -14.11 15.97
N LYS A 126 -4.34 -14.03 14.65
CA LYS A 126 -3.77 -14.98 13.68
C LYS A 126 -2.48 -14.44 13.08
N GLY A 127 -1.44 -15.26 13.15
CA GLY A 127 -0.15 -15.04 12.48
C GLY A 127 0.84 -14.18 13.30
N ALA A 128 2.13 -14.45 13.11
CA ALA A 128 3.21 -13.78 13.84
C ALA A 128 3.18 -12.24 13.70
N MET A 129 2.68 -11.74 12.57
CA MET A 129 2.50 -10.31 12.30
C MET A 129 1.59 -9.59 13.29
N MET A 130 0.65 -10.34 13.89
CA MET A 130 -0.31 -9.85 14.90
C MET A 130 0.14 -10.18 16.32
N GLY A 131 1.39 -10.60 16.52
CA GLY A 131 1.94 -10.93 17.84
C GLY A 131 1.64 -12.35 18.31
N CYS A 132 1.10 -13.23 17.46
CA CYS A 132 0.87 -14.63 17.80
C CYS A 132 2.18 -15.43 17.72
N SER A 133 2.67 -15.92 18.86
CA SER A 133 3.91 -16.68 18.96
C SER A 133 3.73 -18.19 18.77
N ASN A 134 2.54 -18.73 19.00
CA ASN A 134 2.22 -20.15 18.82
C ASN A 134 1.38 -20.38 17.55
N PRO A 135 1.77 -21.28 16.64
CA PRO A 135 1.05 -21.51 15.38
C PRO A 135 -0.22 -22.36 15.52
N HIS A 136 -0.45 -23.02 16.65
CA HIS A 136 -1.63 -23.86 16.86
C HIS A 136 -2.92 -23.01 16.77
N PRO A 137 -4.00 -23.47 16.11
CA PRO A 137 -5.19 -22.67 15.89
C PRO A 137 -5.97 -22.47 17.20
N HIS A 138 -6.05 -21.22 17.67
CA HIS A 138 -6.71 -20.89 18.94
C HIS A 138 -7.22 -19.44 18.97
N CYS A 139 -8.17 -19.16 19.87
CA CYS A 139 -8.53 -17.82 20.30
C CYS A 139 -8.30 -17.64 21.80
N GLN A 140 -8.58 -16.44 22.28
CA GLN A 140 -8.60 -16.10 23.70
C GLN A 140 -9.96 -15.54 24.08
N VAL A 141 -10.31 -15.71 25.35
CA VAL A 141 -11.53 -15.19 25.95
C VAL A 141 -11.17 -14.48 27.23
N TRP A 142 -11.32 -13.15 27.27
CA TRP A 142 -11.05 -12.35 28.46
C TRP A 142 -12.37 -11.82 28.99
N ALA A 143 -12.74 -12.21 30.21
CA ALA A 143 -13.89 -11.69 30.91
C ALA A 143 -13.44 -10.67 31.96
N SER A 144 -14.07 -9.50 32.00
CA SER A 144 -13.66 -8.38 32.84
C SER A 144 -14.79 -7.83 33.70
N SER A 145 -14.48 -7.45 34.94
CA SER A 145 -15.40 -6.81 35.90
C SER A 145 -15.81 -5.39 35.51
N PHE A 146 -15.27 -4.87 34.41
CA PHE A 146 -15.52 -3.56 33.86
C PHE A 146 -15.83 -3.67 32.37
N LEU A 147 -16.55 -2.69 31.84
CA LEU A 147 -16.78 -2.56 30.40
C LEU A 147 -15.56 -1.88 29.76
N PRO A 148 -14.86 -2.50 28.78
CA PRO A 148 -13.71 -1.88 28.13
C PRO A 148 -14.08 -0.62 27.33
N ASP A 149 -13.09 0.23 27.05
CA ASP A 149 -13.30 1.54 26.40
C ASP A 149 -14.07 1.46 25.08
N ILE A 150 -13.77 0.48 24.21
CA ILE A 150 -14.46 0.30 22.93
C ILE A 150 -15.93 -0.09 23.17
N ALA A 151 -16.17 -1.04 24.09
CA ALA A 151 -17.52 -1.47 24.43
C ALA A 151 -18.36 -0.34 25.04
N GLN A 152 -17.77 0.52 25.88
CA GLN A 152 -18.45 1.72 26.41
C GLN A 152 -18.82 2.73 25.31
N ARG A 153 -17.97 2.88 24.29
CA ARG A 153 -18.22 3.79 23.17
C ARG A 153 -19.32 3.24 22.25
N GLU A 154 -19.32 1.95 21.97
CA GLU A 154 -20.36 1.28 21.18
C GLU A 154 -21.70 1.23 21.92
N GLU A 155 -21.69 1.02 23.24
CA GLU A 155 -22.88 1.15 24.09
C GLU A 155 -23.51 2.52 23.93
N ARG A 156 -22.73 3.58 24.18
CA ARG A 156 -23.23 4.96 24.13
C ARG A 156 -23.78 5.33 22.75
N SER A 157 -23.08 4.95 21.68
CA SER A 157 -23.49 5.32 20.33
C SER A 157 -24.73 4.58 19.87
N GLN A 158 -24.82 3.26 20.13
CA GLN A 158 -25.99 2.46 19.79
C GLN A 158 -27.22 2.89 20.61
N GLN A 159 -27.07 3.12 21.91
CA GLN A 159 -28.15 3.63 22.77
C GLN A 159 -28.63 5.00 22.28
N THR A 160 -27.72 5.93 21.99
CA THR A 160 -28.07 7.27 21.51
C THR A 160 -28.84 7.20 20.19
N TYR A 161 -28.38 6.38 19.24
CA TYR A 161 -29.04 6.21 17.95
C TYR A 161 -30.43 5.59 18.10
N LYS A 162 -30.57 4.53 18.90
CA LYS A 162 -31.86 3.87 19.16
C LYS A 162 -32.86 4.84 19.79
N SER A 163 -32.42 5.66 20.75
CA SER A 163 -33.28 6.69 21.37
C SER A 163 -33.73 7.77 20.39
N GLN A 164 -32.93 8.10 19.37
CA GLN A 164 -33.25 9.12 18.36
C GLN A 164 -34.08 8.59 17.20
N HIS A 165 -33.85 7.35 16.77
CA HIS A 165 -34.39 6.81 15.52
C HIS A 165 -35.36 5.64 15.71
N GLY A 166 -35.45 5.07 16.92
CA GLY A 166 -36.37 3.97 17.24
C GLY A 166 -35.93 2.58 16.75
N GLU A 167 -34.80 2.47 16.03
CA GLU A 167 -34.24 1.21 15.54
C GLU A 167 -32.74 1.06 15.88
N PRO A 168 -32.20 -0.18 15.99
CA PRO A 168 -30.78 -0.37 16.27
C PRO A 168 -29.90 0.12 15.13
N LEU A 169 -28.81 0.82 15.47
CA LEU A 169 -27.91 1.47 14.50
C LEU A 169 -27.42 0.49 13.41
N LEU A 170 -26.91 -0.67 13.82
CA LEU A 170 -26.32 -1.64 12.88
C LEU A 170 -27.36 -2.40 12.06
N MET A 171 -28.62 -2.45 12.50
CA MET A 171 -29.71 -3.01 11.71
C MET A 171 -30.04 -2.10 10.53
N GLU A 172 -30.17 -0.79 10.77
CA GLU A 172 -30.37 0.19 9.70
C GLU A 172 -29.14 0.25 8.78
N TYR A 173 -27.93 0.23 9.34
CA TYR A 173 -26.70 0.19 8.54
C TYR A 173 -26.64 -1.05 7.62
N SER A 174 -26.99 -2.24 8.14
CA SER A 174 -27.06 -3.47 7.34
C SER A 174 -28.06 -3.36 6.19
N ARG A 175 -29.25 -2.80 6.45
CA ARG A 175 -30.28 -2.58 5.44
C ARG A 175 -29.78 -1.65 4.33
N GLN A 176 -29.11 -0.57 4.70
CA GLN A 176 -28.56 0.40 3.76
C GLN A 176 -27.45 -0.19 2.89
N GLU A 177 -26.56 -1.01 3.47
CA GLU A 177 -25.49 -1.66 2.70
C GLU A 177 -26.03 -2.74 1.74
N LEU A 178 -27.10 -3.46 2.13
CA LEU A 178 -27.80 -4.38 1.24
C LEU A 178 -28.45 -3.67 0.04
N LEU A 179 -28.90 -2.43 0.21
CA LEU A 179 -29.43 -1.60 -0.88
C LEU A 179 -28.32 -1.04 -1.77
N ARG A 180 -27.23 -0.54 -1.19
CA ARG A 180 -26.12 0.13 -1.91
C ARG A 180 -25.16 -0.83 -2.61
N LYS A 181 -24.95 -2.02 -2.03
CA LYS A 181 -24.18 -3.16 -2.57
C LYS A 181 -22.68 -2.95 -2.80
N GLU A 182 -22.18 -1.72 -2.91
CA GLU A 182 -20.79 -1.40 -3.27
C GLU A 182 -19.74 -1.91 -2.27
N ARG A 183 -20.10 -2.07 -0.99
CA ARG A 183 -19.20 -2.53 0.10
C ARG A 183 -19.48 -3.96 0.58
N LEU A 184 -20.44 -4.66 -0.03
CA LEU A 184 -20.75 -6.05 0.32
C LEU A 184 -19.65 -6.99 -0.19
N VAL A 185 -19.15 -7.86 0.70
CA VAL A 185 -18.15 -8.88 0.39
C VAL A 185 -18.82 -10.25 0.22
N LEU A 186 -19.66 -10.62 1.18
CA LEU A 186 -20.43 -11.88 1.18
C LEU A 186 -21.81 -11.64 1.76
N THR A 187 -22.77 -12.44 1.29
CA THR A 187 -24.11 -12.48 1.84
C THR A 187 -24.59 -13.94 1.83
N SER A 188 -25.11 -14.41 2.95
CA SER A 188 -25.75 -15.72 3.08
C SER A 188 -27.20 -15.55 3.55
N GLU A 189 -27.87 -16.63 3.94
CA GLU A 189 -29.26 -16.57 4.42
C GLU A 189 -29.38 -15.75 5.70
N HIS A 190 -28.48 -15.97 6.66
CA HIS A 190 -28.55 -15.37 7.99
C HIS A 190 -27.50 -14.29 8.23
N TRP A 191 -26.46 -14.19 7.40
CA TRP A 191 -25.33 -13.28 7.64
C TRP A 191 -25.02 -12.38 6.44
N LEU A 192 -24.33 -11.28 6.74
CA LEU A 192 -23.68 -10.44 5.75
C LEU A 192 -22.27 -10.07 6.22
N VAL A 193 -21.36 -9.96 5.25
CA VAL A 193 -19.99 -9.46 5.43
C VAL A 193 -19.82 -8.27 4.50
N LEU A 194 -19.31 -7.17 5.05
CA LEU A 194 -19.07 -5.95 4.31
C LEU A 194 -17.75 -5.29 4.75
N VAL A 195 -17.20 -4.44 3.91
CA VAL A 195 -16.15 -3.50 4.32
C VAL A 195 -16.86 -2.27 4.89
N PRO A 196 -16.76 -1.96 6.19
CA PRO A 196 -17.53 -0.85 6.76
C PRO A 196 -17.10 0.48 6.13
N PHE A 197 -18.03 1.41 5.96
CA PHE A 197 -17.77 2.74 5.40
C PHE A 197 -16.66 3.48 6.16
N TRP A 198 -16.58 3.24 7.48
CA TRP A 198 -15.58 3.80 8.38
C TRP A 198 -14.34 2.90 8.58
N ALA A 199 -14.11 1.91 7.71
CA ALA A 199 -12.94 1.04 7.80
C ALA A 199 -11.64 1.83 7.92
N THR A 200 -10.78 1.41 8.85
CA THR A 200 -9.43 1.97 9.08
C THR A 200 -8.34 1.01 8.59
N TRP A 201 -8.56 -0.31 8.66
CA TRP A 201 -7.64 -1.30 8.14
C TRP A 201 -7.87 -1.62 6.65
N PRO A 202 -6.85 -2.04 5.88
CA PRO A 202 -6.91 -2.11 4.42
C PRO A 202 -7.91 -3.10 3.83
N TYR A 203 -8.24 -4.18 4.54
CA TYR A 203 -9.27 -5.12 4.11
C TYR A 203 -10.20 -5.44 5.27
N GLN A 204 -10.43 -4.45 6.14
CA GLN A 204 -11.31 -4.58 7.31
C GLN A 204 -12.67 -5.11 6.88
N THR A 205 -13.20 -6.08 7.60
CA THR A 205 -14.60 -6.50 7.41
C THR A 205 -15.38 -6.47 8.71
N LEU A 206 -16.66 -6.21 8.56
CA LEU A 206 -17.69 -6.34 9.58
C LEU A 206 -18.59 -7.50 9.18
N LEU A 207 -18.72 -8.48 10.08
CA LEU A 207 -19.60 -9.63 9.95
C LEU A 207 -20.73 -9.50 10.97
N LEU A 208 -21.98 -9.55 10.53
CA LEU A 208 -23.13 -9.38 11.42
C LEU A 208 -24.34 -10.20 10.93
N PRO A 209 -25.23 -10.65 11.83
CA PRO A 209 -26.42 -11.37 11.43
C PRO A 209 -27.44 -10.40 10.84
N ARG A 210 -28.28 -10.92 9.94
CA ARG A 210 -29.37 -10.16 9.30
C ARG A 210 -30.56 -9.99 10.22
N ARG A 211 -30.74 -10.91 11.17
CA ARG A 211 -31.72 -10.79 12.25
C ARG A 211 -31.13 -9.90 13.36
N HIS A 212 -32.01 -9.20 14.07
CA HIS A 212 -31.63 -8.53 15.31
C HIS A 212 -31.29 -9.58 16.39
N VAL A 213 -30.03 -9.59 16.81
CA VAL A 213 -29.46 -10.53 17.80
C VAL A 213 -28.58 -9.72 18.73
N GLN A 214 -28.76 -9.83 20.05
CA GLN A 214 -27.99 -9.00 20.99
C GLN A 214 -26.68 -9.69 21.37
N ARG A 215 -26.69 -11.02 21.52
CA ARG A 215 -25.53 -11.80 22.00
C ARG A 215 -25.35 -13.09 21.21
N LEU A 216 -24.11 -13.61 21.19
CA LEU A 216 -23.74 -14.82 20.46
C LEU A 216 -24.55 -16.08 20.86
N PRO A 217 -24.91 -16.29 22.14
CA PRO A 217 -25.69 -17.48 22.51
C PRO A 217 -27.12 -17.50 21.97
N GLU A 218 -27.69 -16.33 21.63
CA GLU A 218 -29.05 -16.18 21.07
C GLU A 218 -29.15 -16.61 19.59
N LEU A 219 -28.04 -17.02 18.96
CA LEU A 219 -28.03 -17.59 17.62
C LEU A 219 -28.69 -18.96 17.61
N THR A 220 -29.66 -19.13 16.70
CA THR A 220 -30.32 -20.42 16.44
C THR A 220 -29.34 -21.42 15.79
N PRO A 221 -29.64 -22.74 15.83
CA PRO A 221 -28.77 -23.74 15.19
C PRO A 221 -28.48 -23.44 13.71
N ALA A 222 -29.49 -23.01 12.94
CA ALA A 222 -29.33 -22.65 11.53
C ALA A 222 -28.43 -21.42 11.34
N GLU A 223 -28.57 -20.41 12.20
CA GLU A 223 -27.70 -19.23 12.17
C GLU A 223 -26.25 -19.56 12.54
N ARG A 224 -26.01 -20.53 13.44
CA ARG A 224 -24.67 -21.01 13.80
C ARG A 224 -24.02 -21.81 12.67
N ASP A 225 -24.79 -22.67 11.98
CA ASP A 225 -24.30 -23.40 10.80
C ASP A 225 -23.95 -22.45 9.64
N ASP A 226 -24.80 -21.47 9.37
CA ASP A 226 -24.54 -20.47 8.35
C ASP A 226 -23.38 -19.53 8.74
N LEU A 227 -23.20 -19.24 10.03
CA LEU A 227 -22.03 -18.51 10.53
C LEU A 227 -20.74 -19.27 10.22
N ALA A 228 -20.68 -20.57 10.53
CA ALA A 228 -19.53 -21.40 10.22
C ALA A 228 -19.22 -21.42 8.71
N SER A 229 -20.26 -21.53 7.88
CA SER A 229 -20.15 -21.49 6.41
C SER A 229 -19.63 -20.16 5.89
N ILE A 230 -20.19 -19.02 6.33
CA ILE A 230 -19.78 -17.70 5.85
C ILE A 230 -18.39 -17.31 6.35
N MET A 231 -18.02 -17.70 7.57
CA MET A 231 -16.66 -17.52 8.10
C MET A 231 -15.64 -18.29 7.26
N LYS A 232 -15.90 -19.56 6.94
CA LYS A 232 -15.02 -20.35 6.06
C LYS A 232 -14.82 -19.64 4.72
N LYS A 233 -15.90 -19.16 4.11
CA LYS A 233 -15.86 -18.42 2.83
C LYS A 233 -15.06 -17.11 2.94
N LEU A 234 -15.28 -16.33 3.99
CA LEU A 234 -14.57 -15.07 4.23
C LEU A 234 -13.08 -15.30 4.41
N LEU A 235 -12.71 -16.22 5.29
CA LEU A 235 -11.30 -16.49 5.61
C LEU A 235 -10.56 -17.12 4.43
N THR A 236 -11.24 -17.95 3.62
CA THR A 236 -10.68 -18.47 2.36
C THR A 236 -10.43 -17.34 1.36
N LYS A 237 -11.36 -16.36 1.27
CA LYS A 237 -11.15 -15.16 0.44
C LYS A 237 -9.97 -14.32 0.91
N TYR A 238 -9.77 -14.20 2.22
CA TYR A 238 -8.59 -13.52 2.77
C TYR A 238 -7.31 -14.23 2.36
N ASP A 239 -7.20 -15.54 2.60
CA ASP A 239 -5.98 -16.29 2.26
C ASP A 239 -5.67 -16.23 0.75
N ASN A 240 -6.70 -16.27 -0.10
CA ASN A 240 -6.55 -16.17 -1.56
C ASN A 240 -6.19 -14.75 -2.05
N LEU A 241 -6.39 -13.69 -1.27
CA LEU A 241 -6.14 -12.32 -1.71
C LEU A 241 -4.66 -12.08 -2.04
N PHE A 242 -3.75 -12.72 -1.30
CA PHE A 242 -2.32 -12.66 -1.53
C PHE A 242 -1.64 -14.05 -1.51
N GLU A 243 -2.43 -15.11 -1.71
CA GLU A 243 -1.98 -16.51 -1.73
C GLU A 243 -1.07 -16.87 -0.54
N THR A 244 -1.51 -16.50 0.68
CA THR A 244 -0.76 -16.70 1.92
C THR A 244 -1.72 -16.88 3.09
N SER A 245 -1.27 -17.49 4.20
CA SER A 245 -2.05 -17.52 5.44
C SER A 245 -2.22 -16.10 5.96
N PHE A 246 -3.43 -15.56 5.80
CA PHE A 246 -3.69 -14.14 5.96
C PHE A 246 -3.77 -13.78 7.46
N PRO A 247 -2.92 -12.88 7.98
CA PRO A 247 -2.93 -12.49 9.38
C PRO A 247 -4.07 -11.51 9.68
N TYR A 248 -4.63 -11.57 10.88
CA TYR A 248 -5.63 -10.60 11.36
C TYR A 248 -5.78 -10.70 12.88
N SER A 249 -6.31 -9.63 13.47
CA SER A 249 -7.00 -9.73 14.76
C SER A 249 -8.50 -9.68 14.49
N MET A 250 -9.26 -10.54 15.14
CA MET A 250 -10.73 -10.50 15.08
C MET A 250 -11.32 -10.64 16.47
N GLY A 251 -12.58 -10.22 16.63
CA GLY A 251 -13.30 -10.40 17.88
C GLY A 251 -14.79 -10.13 17.74
N TRP A 252 -15.55 -10.59 18.73
CA TRP A 252 -17.00 -10.45 18.80
C TRP A 252 -17.40 -9.35 19.78
N HIS A 253 -18.37 -8.52 19.39
CA HIS A 253 -19.04 -7.57 20.25
C HIS A 253 -20.54 -7.89 20.29
N GLY A 254 -21.09 -8.03 21.49
CA GLY A 254 -22.51 -8.19 21.77
C GLY A 254 -22.90 -7.40 23.01
N ALA A 255 -24.18 -7.42 23.37
CA ALA A 255 -24.67 -6.69 24.54
C ALA A 255 -23.96 -7.12 25.84
N PRO A 256 -23.70 -6.17 26.78
CA PRO A 256 -23.15 -6.47 28.09
C PRO A 256 -23.92 -7.56 28.85
N THR A 257 -23.23 -8.28 29.72
CA THR A 257 -23.74 -9.40 30.52
C THR A 257 -23.61 -9.09 32.02
N GLY A 258 -23.42 -10.08 32.89
CA GLY A 258 -23.29 -9.91 34.34
C GLY A 258 -24.61 -9.54 35.03
N SER A 259 -24.53 -8.78 36.12
CA SER A 259 -25.70 -8.39 36.93
C SER A 259 -26.76 -7.62 36.14
N GLU A 260 -26.34 -6.88 35.12
CA GLU A 260 -27.23 -6.07 34.27
C GLU A 260 -27.70 -6.82 33.01
N ALA A 261 -27.44 -8.13 32.88
CA ALA A 261 -27.83 -8.89 31.68
C ALA A 261 -29.34 -8.82 31.38
N GLY A 262 -30.18 -8.67 32.42
CA GLY A 262 -31.64 -8.53 32.32
C GLY A 262 -32.15 -7.11 32.05
N ALA A 263 -31.28 -6.10 31.96
CA ALA A 263 -31.66 -4.76 31.55
C ALA A 263 -32.05 -4.70 30.07
N ASN A 264 -32.61 -3.57 29.62
CA ASN A 264 -32.94 -3.39 28.20
C ASN A 264 -31.66 -3.11 27.38
N TRP A 265 -31.33 -4.03 26.49
CA TRP A 265 -30.22 -3.93 25.55
C TRP A 265 -30.66 -3.99 24.08
N ASP A 266 -31.92 -3.63 23.79
CA ASP A 266 -32.51 -3.70 22.45
C ASP A 266 -31.85 -2.76 21.42
N HIS A 267 -30.92 -1.90 21.84
CA HIS A 267 -30.07 -1.08 20.97
C HIS A 267 -28.86 -1.81 20.42
N TRP A 268 -28.42 -2.91 21.06
CA TRP A 268 -27.26 -3.68 20.62
C TRP A 268 -27.59 -4.59 19.44
N GLN A 269 -26.58 -4.76 18.58
CA GLN A 269 -26.55 -5.78 17.54
C GLN A 269 -25.21 -6.52 17.59
N LEU A 270 -25.25 -7.84 17.70
CA LEU A 270 -24.10 -8.73 17.65
C LEU A 270 -23.34 -8.52 16.34
N HIS A 271 -22.03 -8.39 16.41
CA HIS A 271 -21.17 -8.31 15.23
C HIS A 271 -19.74 -8.73 15.54
N ALA A 272 -18.99 -9.10 14.50
CA ALA A 272 -17.57 -9.38 14.55
C ALA A 272 -16.79 -8.41 13.68
N HIS A 273 -15.63 -8.01 14.16
CA HIS A 273 -14.67 -7.20 13.41
C HIS A 273 -13.48 -8.07 12.98
N TYR A 274 -12.99 -7.86 11.77
CA TYR A 274 -11.70 -8.38 11.30
C TYR A 274 -10.77 -7.22 10.96
N TYR A 275 -9.58 -7.20 11.56
CA TYR A 275 -8.55 -6.17 11.39
C TYR A 275 -7.28 -6.73 10.74
N PRO A 276 -7.32 -6.99 9.43
CA PRO A 276 -6.16 -7.47 8.67
C PRO A 276 -5.10 -6.38 8.47
N PRO A 277 -3.79 -6.67 8.69
CA PRO A 277 -2.73 -5.69 8.51
C PRO A 277 -2.21 -5.62 7.06
N LEU A 278 -2.34 -6.67 6.24
CA LEU A 278 -1.77 -6.68 4.89
C LEU A 278 -2.45 -5.63 3.99
N LEU A 279 -1.66 -4.94 3.16
CA LEU A 279 -2.13 -3.83 2.32
C LEU A 279 -1.97 -4.12 0.82
N ARG A 280 -0.77 -4.53 0.37
CA ARG A 280 -0.45 -4.62 -1.08
C ARG A 280 0.01 -5.98 -1.58
N SER A 281 0.55 -6.81 -0.70
CA SER A 281 1.04 -8.16 -0.99
C SER A 281 1.15 -8.94 0.32
N ALA A 282 1.51 -10.22 0.23
CA ALA A 282 1.80 -11.09 1.37
C ALA A 282 2.88 -10.54 2.32
N THR A 283 3.70 -9.61 1.86
CA THR A 283 4.88 -9.11 2.57
C THR A 283 4.80 -7.63 2.95
N VAL A 284 3.76 -6.92 2.52
CA VAL A 284 3.60 -5.48 2.75
C VAL A 284 2.35 -5.20 3.58
N ARG A 285 2.58 -4.79 4.83
CA ARG A 285 1.53 -4.46 5.80
C ARG A 285 1.31 -2.95 5.97
N LYS A 286 0.15 -2.59 6.49
CA LYS A 286 -0.15 -1.30 7.10
C LYS A 286 0.51 -1.24 8.48
N PHE A 287 1.08 -0.07 8.79
CA PHE A 287 1.60 0.28 10.10
C PHE A 287 0.73 1.40 10.67
N MET A 288 0.02 1.14 11.77
CA MET A 288 -0.76 2.16 12.46
C MET A 288 0.16 2.93 13.41
N VAL A 289 0.90 3.89 12.86
CA VAL A 289 1.99 4.60 13.55
C VAL A 289 1.96 6.11 13.26
N GLY A 290 2.78 6.89 13.97
CA GLY A 290 2.99 8.31 13.69
C GLY A 290 1.70 9.12 13.78
N TYR A 291 1.21 9.62 12.65
CA TYR A 291 -0.05 10.37 12.58
C TYR A 291 -1.26 9.58 13.12
N GLU A 292 -1.30 8.27 12.91
CA GLU A 292 -2.43 7.45 13.40
C GLU A 292 -2.40 7.24 14.92
N MET A 293 -1.24 7.39 15.56
CA MET A 293 -1.09 7.35 17.03
C MET A 293 -1.28 8.72 17.68
N LEU A 294 -0.97 9.81 16.97
CA LEU A 294 -0.95 11.17 17.53
C LEU A 294 -2.08 12.08 17.04
N ALA A 295 -2.87 11.66 16.05
CA ALA A 295 -3.97 12.46 15.51
C ALA A 295 -5.24 11.63 15.22
N GLN A 296 -5.28 10.90 14.10
CA GLN A 296 -6.43 10.09 13.70
C GLN A 296 -6.04 9.01 12.70
N ALA A 297 -6.88 7.96 12.61
CA ALA A 297 -6.67 6.88 11.64
C ALA A 297 -6.67 7.37 10.19
N GLN A 298 -5.83 6.76 9.34
CA GLN A 298 -5.72 7.07 7.91
C GLN A 298 -5.72 5.78 7.08
N ARG A 299 -6.17 5.89 5.84
CA ARG A 299 -6.16 4.79 4.86
C ARG A 299 -5.78 5.27 3.46
N ASP A 300 -5.02 4.42 2.76
CA ASP A 300 -4.56 4.64 1.39
C ASP A 300 -5.60 4.24 0.32
N LEU A 301 -6.44 3.25 0.63
CA LEU A 301 -7.49 2.71 -0.25
C LEU A 301 -8.86 3.15 0.28
N THR A 302 -9.86 3.26 -0.61
CA THR A 302 -11.24 3.49 -0.16
C THR A 302 -11.95 2.17 0.16
N PRO A 303 -12.90 2.11 1.10
CA PRO A 303 -13.66 0.90 1.44
C PRO A 303 -14.29 0.20 0.23
N GLU A 304 -14.76 0.97 -0.76
CA GLU A 304 -15.36 0.47 -1.99
C GLU A 304 -14.32 -0.26 -2.86
N GLN A 305 -13.09 0.27 -2.93
CA GLN A 305 -11.99 -0.39 -3.63
C GLN A 305 -11.60 -1.69 -2.93
N MET A 306 -11.55 -1.71 -1.59
CA MET A 306 -11.22 -2.91 -0.80
C MET A 306 -12.25 -4.02 -1.03
N SER A 307 -13.54 -3.66 -1.00
CA SER A 307 -14.66 -4.56 -1.28
C SER A 307 -14.52 -5.22 -2.66
N SER A 308 -14.22 -4.42 -3.70
CA SER A 308 -14.03 -4.94 -5.06
C SER A 308 -12.86 -5.93 -5.20
N GLY A 309 -11.78 -5.73 -4.43
CA GLY A 309 -10.65 -6.64 -4.36
C GLY A 309 -11.01 -8.00 -3.77
N CYS A 310 -11.85 -8.02 -2.73
CA CYS A 310 -12.36 -9.24 -2.10
C CYS A 310 -13.48 -9.94 -2.90
N SER A 311 -14.28 -9.19 -3.68
CA SER A 311 -15.35 -9.74 -4.52
C SER A 311 -14.83 -10.34 -5.84
N GLY A 312 -13.74 -9.79 -6.40
CA GLY A 312 -13.18 -10.19 -7.70
C GLY A 312 -12.55 -11.58 -7.78
N LEU A 313 -12.20 -12.18 -6.64
CA LEU A 313 -11.48 -13.46 -6.58
C LEU A 313 -12.33 -14.71 -6.83
N SER A 314 -13.63 -14.58 -7.13
CA SER A 314 -14.55 -15.73 -7.25
C SER A 314 -15.20 -15.91 -8.63
N ARG A 315 -14.64 -15.35 -9.70
CA ARG A 315 -15.09 -15.61 -11.07
C ARG A 315 -14.07 -16.47 -11.84
N VAL A 316 -14.28 -17.77 -11.73
CA VAL A 316 -14.05 -18.82 -12.76
C VAL A 316 -13.05 -18.47 -13.87
N LEU A 317 -11.87 -19.06 -13.77
CA LEU A 317 -10.88 -19.20 -14.85
C LEU A 317 -11.31 -20.36 -15.77
N VAL A 318 -12.33 -20.15 -16.62
CA VAL A 318 -12.63 -21.08 -17.73
C VAL A 318 -13.14 -20.27 -18.94
N ALA A 319 -12.44 -20.44 -20.05
CA ALA A 319 -12.80 -20.12 -21.44
C ALA A 319 -12.92 -18.62 -21.84
N VAL A 320 -12.05 -18.20 -22.76
CA VAL A 320 -12.37 -17.90 -24.19
C VAL A 320 -11.11 -17.28 -24.83
N ALA A 321 -10.41 -18.05 -25.68
CA ALA A 321 -9.46 -17.52 -26.67
C ALA A 321 -9.22 -18.55 -27.79
N THR A 322 -10.28 -18.92 -28.50
CA THR A 322 -10.18 -19.61 -29.80
C THR A 322 -11.30 -19.12 -30.71
N ALA A 323 -11.01 -18.09 -31.49
CA ALA A 323 -11.55 -17.84 -32.83
C ALA A 323 -11.19 -16.39 -33.23
N LEU A 324 -10.35 -16.27 -34.26
CA LEU A 324 -10.21 -15.16 -35.22
C LEU A 324 -8.75 -14.99 -35.65
N VAL A 325 -8.23 -15.92 -36.47
CA VAL A 325 -7.34 -15.57 -37.60
C VAL A 325 -7.54 -16.65 -38.67
N SER A 326 -8.39 -16.36 -39.64
CA SER A 326 -8.34 -16.99 -40.97
C SER A 326 -8.90 -15.97 -41.96
N ALA A 327 -8.16 -15.77 -43.05
CA ALA A 327 -8.45 -14.93 -44.20
C ALA A 327 -8.13 -13.42 -44.09
N SER A 328 -6.85 -13.09 -44.36
CA SER A 328 -6.52 -12.01 -45.28
C SER A 328 -5.17 -12.33 -45.95
N SER A 329 -5.25 -12.79 -47.19
CA SER A 329 -4.14 -12.95 -48.13
C SER A 329 -3.66 -11.59 -48.62
N SER A 330 -2.52 -11.16 -48.11
CA SER A 330 -1.69 -10.09 -48.68
C SER A 330 -0.27 -10.29 -48.15
N CYS A 331 0.71 -10.43 -49.04
CA CYS A 331 2.12 -10.55 -48.67
C CYS A 331 2.51 -9.42 -47.70
N PRO A 332 3.26 -9.68 -46.62
CA PRO A 332 3.58 -8.67 -45.62
C PRO A 332 4.32 -7.50 -46.24
N GLN A 333 3.88 -6.28 -45.89
CA GLN A 333 4.51 -5.02 -46.29
C GLN A 333 5.97 -4.98 -45.80
N ALA A 334 6.90 -4.63 -46.68
CA ALA A 334 8.35 -4.76 -46.47
C ALA A 334 8.85 -3.96 -45.25
N TRP A 335 9.41 -4.66 -44.27
CA TRP A 335 10.10 -4.07 -43.12
C TRP A 335 11.60 -4.06 -43.42
N GLY A 336 12.11 -3.07 -44.18
CA GLY A 336 13.55 -3.01 -44.52
C GLY A 336 13.81 -2.90 -46.04
N PRO A 337 15.02 -3.23 -46.51
CA PRO A 337 15.37 -3.14 -47.92
C PRO A 337 14.48 -4.06 -48.78
N SER A 338 14.16 -3.61 -49.99
CA SER A 338 13.36 -4.36 -50.95
C SER A 338 13.97 -5.73 -51.25
N GLY A 339 13.16 -6.79 -51.15
CA GLY A 339 13.60 -8.17 -51.41
C GLY A 339 13.99 -8.97 -50.17
N VAL A 340 13.90 -8.42 -48.95
CA VAL A 340 14.12 -9.18 -47.70
C VAL A 340 12.79 -9.55 -47.06
N GLN A 341 12.64 -10.82 -46.70
CA GLN A 341 11.52 -11.33 -45.90
C GLN A 341 12.02 -11.92 -44.59
N TYR A 342 11.20 -11.81 -43.55
CA TYR A 342 11.56 -12.18 -42.19
C TYR A 342 10.69 -13.32 -41.70
N GLY A 343 11.29 -14.29 -41.01
CA GLY A 343 10.60 -15.45 -40.46
C GLY A 343 11.03 -15.77 -39.03
N GLN A 344 10.27 -16.64 -38.37
CA GLN A 344 10.60 -17.13 -37.03
C GLN A 344 11.07 -18.60 -37.11
N PRO A 345 12.21 -18.95 -36.50
CA PRO A 345 12.64 -20.35 -36.41
C PRO A 345 11.57 -21.25 -35.77
N GLY A 346 11.41 -22.47 -36.30
CA GLY A 346 10.44 -23.48 -35.85
C GLY A 346 8.98 -23.18 -36.25
N ARG A 347 8.72 -22.11 -37.02
CA ARG A 347 7.40 -21.78 -37.57
C ARG A 347 7.41 -21.90 -39.08
N SER A 348 6.21 -22.00 -39.66
CA SER A 348 6.05 -22.00 -41.10
C SER A 348 6.29 -20.60 -41.67
N VAL A 349 7.22 -20.46 -42.61
CA VAL A 349 7.53 -19.21 -43.31
C VAL A 349 7.05 -19.30 -44.74
N LYS A 350 6.34 -18.28 -45.20
CA LYS A 350 5.88 -18.17 -46.58
C LYS A 350 6.70 -17.13 -47.32
N LEU A 351 7.34 -17.52 -48.42
CA LEU A 351 8.06 -16.64 -49.30
C LEU A 351 7.20 -16.28 -50.52
N CYS A 352 7.16 -14.99 -50.88
CA CYS A 352 6.39 -14.51 -52.04
C CYS A 352 7.35 -14.09 -53.16
N CYS A 353 7.10 -14.54 -54.39
CA CYS A 353 7.88 -14.11 -55.54
C CYS A 353 7.62 -12.63 -55.85
N PRO A 354 8.64 -11.73 -55.82
CA PRO A 354 8.45 -10.32 -56.10
C PRO A 354 8.03 -10.10 -57.55
N GLY A 355 7.09 -9.20 -57.83
CA GLY A 355 6.74 -8.80 -59.20
C GLY A 355 5.87 -9.80 -59.98
N VAL A 356 5.47 -10.93 -59.39
CA VAL A 356 4.58 -11.92 -60.00
C VAL A 356 3.18 -11.83 -59.37
N THR A 357 2.13 -11.92 -60.19
CA THR A 357 0.74 -11.80 -59.74
C THR A 357 0.27 -13.03 -58.96
N ALA A 358 -0.66 -12.81 -58.02
CA ALA A 358 -1.18 -13.87 -57.17
C ALA A 358 -1.88 -14.96 -57.99
N GLY A 359 -1.34 -16.19 -57.94
CA GLY A 359 -1.89 -17.36 -58.64
C GLY A 359 -1.05 -17.84 -59.81
N ASP A 360 -0.08 -17.06 -60.28
CA ASP A 360 0.80 -17.51 -61.37
C ASP A 360 1.79 -18.57 -60.85
N PRO A 361 1.95 -19.70 -61.56
CA PRO A 361 2.86 -20.77 -61.15
C PRO A 361 4.31 -20.37 -61.40
N VAL A 362 5.16 -20.54 -60.38
CA VAL A 362 6.61 -20.26 -60.46
C VAL A 362 7.41 -21.46 -59.97
N SER A 363 8.66 -21.55 -60.43
CA SER A 363 9.64 -22.51 -59.93
C SER A 363 10.58 -21.83 -58.94
N TRP A 364 10.75 -22.42 -57.76
CA TRP A 364 11.61 -21.89 -56.70
C TRP A 364 12.93 -22.66 -56.58
N PHE A 365 14.01 -21.90 -56.47
CA PHE A 365 15.37 -22.39 -56.27
C PHE A 365 16.02 -21.67 -55.11
N ARG A 366 17.01 -22.32 -54.48
CA ARG A 366 17.92 -21.65 -53.55
C ARG A 366 19.16 -21.19 -54.32
N ASP A 367 19.61 -19.98 -54.05
CA ASP A 367 20.82 -19.43 -54.68
C ASP A 367 22.03 -20.35 -54.42
N GLY A 368 22.72 -20.75 -55.49
CA GLY A 368 23.83 -21.71 -55.45
C GLY A 368 23.45 -23.19 -55.50
N GLU A 369 22.16 -23.57 -55.46
CA GLU A 369 21.70 -24.95 -55.57
C GLU A 369 20.84 -25.18 -56.81
N PRO A 370 21.19 -26.11 -57.72
CA PRO A 370 20.40 -26.39 -58.93
C PRO A 370 19.12 -27.21 -58.63
N ARG A 371 18.87 -27.55 -57.37
CA ARG A 371 17.76 -28.41 -56.97
C ARG A 371 16.47 -27.59 -56.87
N LEU A 372 15.44 -28.02 -57.60
CA LEU A 372 14.11 -27.44 -57.52
C LEU A 372 13.52 -27.67 -56.11
N LEU A 373 13.19 -26.58 -55.41
CA LEU A 373 12.55 -26.62 -54.10
C LEU A 373 11.04 -26.83 -54.21
N GLN A 374 10.43 -26.13 -55.18
CA GLN A 374 9.00 -26.23 -55.44
C GLN A 374 8.72 -25.92 -56.90
N GLY A 375 7.95 -26.81 -57.55
CA GLY A 375 7.55 -26.68 -58.94
C GLY A 375 6.18 -26.05 -59.15
N PRO A 376 5.82 -25.74 -60.41
CA PRO A 376 4.57 -25.08 -60.79
C PRO A 376 3.31 -25.90 -60.45
N ASP A 377 3.42 -27.23 -60.37
CA ASP A 377 2.30 -28.15 -60.08
C ASP A 377 1.96 -28.28 -58.58
N SER A 378 2.66 -27.56 -57.71
CA SER A 378 2.50 -27.62 -56.26
C SER A 378 1.15 -27.06 -55.74
N GLY A 379 0.38 -26.38 -56.59
CA GLY A 379 -0.90 -25.74 -56.20
C GLY A 379 -0.75 -24.52 -55.30
N LEU A 380 0.48 -24.10 -54.99
CA LEU A 380 0.82 -22.93 -54.17
C LEU A 380 1.12 -21.68 -55.00
N GLY A 381 1.13 -21.80 -56.34
CA GLY A 381 1.32 -20.71 -57.29
C GLY A 381 2.66 -19.99 -57.09
N HIS A 382 2.59 -18.68 -56.84
CA HIS A 382 3.73 -17.78 -56.62
C HIS A 382 4.37 -17.85 -55.20
N GLU A 383 3.84 -18.67 -54.29
CA GLU A 383 4.31 -18.79 -52.91
C GLU A 383 5.19 -20.03 -52.70
N LEU A 384 6.26 -19.91 -51.92
CA LEU A 384 7.03 -21.03 -51.37
C LEU A 384 6.76 -21.14 -49.87
N VAL A 385 6.38 -22.34 -49.38
CA VAL A 385 6.09 -22.56 -47.95
C VAL A 385 7.15 -23.44 -47.32
N LEU A 386 7.95 -22.87 -46.43
CA LEU A 386 8.84 -23.61 -45.54
C LEU A 386 8.04 -24.00 -44.29
N THR A 387 7.76 -25.29 -44.09
CA THR A 387 6.85 -25.76 -43.02
C THR A 387 7.44 -25.63 -41.61
N GLN A 388 8.76 -25.80 -41.47
CA GLN A 388 9.51 -25.62 -40.23
C GLN A 388 10.84 -24.96 -40.56
N ALA A 389 10.88 -23.63 -40.58
CA ALA A 389 12.10 -22.91 -40.92
C ALA A 389 13.14 -23.05 -39.79
N ASP A 390 14.39 -23.38 -40.13
CA ASP A 390 15.51 -23.41 -39.19
C ASP A 390 16.67 -22.53 -39.65
N SER A 391 17.74 -22.42 -38.86
CA SER A 391 18.90 -21.56 -39.18
C SER A 391 19.59 -21.92 -40.50
N THR A 392 19.40 -23.13 -41.01
CA THR A 392 19.94 -23.57 -42.31
C THR A 392 19.08 -23.13 -43.48
N ASP A 393 17.86 -22.63 -43.26
CA ASP A 393 16.99 -22.10 -44.30
C ASP A 393 17.23 -20.61 -44.60
N GLU A 394 18.06 -19.92 -43.80
CA GLU A 394 18.46 -18.54 -44.10
C GLU A 394 19.26 -18.45 -45.40
N GLY A 395 18.94 -17.45 -46.23
CA GLY A 395 19.63 -17.26 -47.50
C GLY A 395 18.74 -16.70 -48.59
N THR A 396 19.26 -16.74 -49.81
CA THR A 396 18.61 -16.13 -50.97
C THR A 396 17.88 -17.19 -51.79
N TYR A 397 16.63 -16.88 -52.15
CA TYR A 397 15.72 -17.71 -52.92
C TYR A 397 15.38 -17.00 -54.23
N ILE A 398 15.35 -17.77 -55.30
CA ILE A 398 15.14 -17.29 -56.67
C ILE A 398 13.85 -17.92 -57.18
N CYS A 399 12.93 -17.10 -57.67
CA CYS A 399 11.74 -17.57 -58.37
C CYS A 399 11.88 -17.31 -59.89
N GLN A 400 11.50 -18.30 -60.69
CA GLN A 400 11.50 -18.24 -62.15
C GLN A 400 10.09 -18.49 -62.68
N THR A 401 9.70 -17.74 -63.71
CA THR A 401 8.41 -17.94 -64.41
C THR A 401 8.47 -19.14 -65.34
N LEU A 402 7.32 -19.60 -65.84
CA LEU A 402 7.23 -20.74 -66.76
C LEU A 402 8.08 -20.57 -68.03
N ASP A 403 8.31 -19.32 -68.47
CA ASP A 403 9.12 -19.00 -69.66
C ASP A 403 10.64 -19.04 -69.37
N GLY A 404 11.05 -19.40 -68.16
CA GLY A 404 12.46 -19.42 -67.72
C GLY A 404 13.04 -18.05 -67.40
N ALA A 405 12.23 -16.99 -67.42
CA ALA A 405 12.64 -15.65 -67.03
C ALA A 405 12.72 -15.52 -65.50
N LEU A 406 13.66 -14.70 -65.02
CA LEU A 406 13.82 -14.40 -63.60
C LEU A 406 12.59 -13.62 -63.11
N GLY A 407 11.77 -14.26 -62.25
CA GLY A 407 10.61 -13.64 -61.63
C GLY A 407 11.00 -12.68 -60.51
N GLY A 408 12.02 -13.04 -59.71
CA GLY A 408 12.58 -12.18 -58.67
C GLY A 408 13.44 -12.94 -57.66
N THR A 409 14.00 -12.19 -56.70
CA THR A 409 14.89 -12.72 -55.66
C THR A 409 14.40 -12.29 -54.28
N VAL A 410 14.39 -13.22 -53.33
CA VAL A 410 13.98 -12.99 -51.94
C VAL A 410 15.06 -13.50 -50.99
N THR A 411 15.53 -12.67 -50.07
CA THR A 411 16.42 -13.09 -48.99
C THR A 411 15.62 -13.33 -47.71
N LEU A 412 15.69 -14.53 -47.15
CA LEU A 412 15.09 -14.88 -45.88
C LEU A 412 16.07 -14.64 -44.72
N GLN A 413 15.65 -13.85 -43.73
CA GLN A 413 16.33 -13.68 -42.44
C GLN A 413 15.43 -14.18 -41.32
N LEU A 414 15.95 -15.04 -40.44
CA LEU A 414 15.20 -15.58 -39.32
C LEU A 414 15.58 -14.87 -38.02
N GLY A 415 14.60 -14.78 -37.13
CA GLY A 415 14.83 -14.28 -35.78
C GLY A 415 13.60 -14.39 -34.92
N TYR A 416 13.60 -13.68 -33.80
CA TYR A 416 12.52 -13.76 -32.82
C TYR A 416 11.73 -12.45 -32.73
N PRO A 417 10.39 -12.52 -32.54
CA PRO A 417 9.59 -11.33 -32.30
C PRO A 417 10.02 -10.63 -30.99
N PRO A 418 9.78 -9.33 -30.80
CA PRO A 418 10.25 -8.64 -29.60
C PRO A 418 9.57 -9.20 -28.34
N ALA A 419 10.34 -9.39 -27.28
CA ALA A 419 9.79 -9.66 -25.94
C ALA A 419 9.47 -8.35 -25.22
N ARG A 420 8.83 -8.40 -24.04
CA ARG A 420 8.48 -7.20 -23.29
C ARG A 420 9.74 -6.53 -22.71
N PRO A 421 10.15 -5.32 -23.15
CA PRO A 421 11.45 -4.75 -22.79
C PRO A 421 11.55 -4.44 -21.29
N VAL A 422 12.76 -4.55 -20.75
CA VAL A 422 13.06 -4.16 -19.36
C VAL A 422 13.38 -2.67 -19.36
N VAL A 423 12.60 -1.89 -18.61
CA VAL A 423 12.74 -0.43 -18.52
C VAL A 423 13.05 -0.05 -17.08
N SER A 424 14.10 0.75 -16.89
CA SER A 424 14.53 1.31 -15.60
C SER A 424 14.60 2.83 -15.69
N CYS A 425 14.25 3.55 -14.63
CA CYS A 425 14.34 5.01 -14.61
C CYS A 425 15.02 5.48 -13.32
N GLN A 426 15.79 6.56 -13.42
CA GLN A 426 16.52 7.18 -12.32
C GLN A 426 16.50 8.71 -12.45
N ALA A 427 16.32 9.41 -11.32
CA ALA A 427 16.49 10.85 -11.20
C ALA A 427 17.67 11.16 -10.27
N ALA A 428 18.63 11.97 -10.73
CA ALA A 428 19.73 12.44 -9.88
C ALA A 428 19.33 13.68 -9.06
N ASP A 429 18.29 14.39 -9.51
CA ASP A 429 17.81 15.65 -8.96
C ASP A 429 16.25 15.72 -9.00
N TYR A 430 15.71 16.88 -8.66
CA TYR A 430 14.27 17.15 -8.56
C TYR A 430 13.59 17.59 -9.87
N GLU A 431 14.36 17.82 -10.92
CA GLU A 431 13.92 18.47 -12.17
C GLU A 431 14.08 17.54 -13.39
N ASN A 432 14.96 16.55 -13.31
CA ASN A 432 15.36 15.71 -14.42
C ASN A 432 15.34 14.23 -14.03
N PHE A 433 14.83 13.39 -14.93
CA PHE A 433 15.00 11.95 -14.81
C PHE A 433 15.33 11.32 -16.15
N SER A 434 16.07 10.23 -16.12
CA SER A 434 16.39 9.44 -17.30
C SER A 434 15.83 8.04 -17.18
N CYS A 435 15.40 7.48 -18.31
CA CYS A 435 14.96 6.10 -18.41
C CYS A 435 15.86 5.38 -19.39
N THR A 436 16.32 4.18 -19.02
CA THR A 436 17.08 3.27 -19.85
C THR A 436 16.30 1.98 -20.06
N TRP A 437 16.56 1.30 -21.17
CA TRP A 437 15.93 0.02 -21.47
C TRP A 437 16.90 -0.96 -22.11
N SER A 438 16.59 -2.25 -21.98
CA SER A 438 17.32 -3.32 -22.65
C SER A 438 16.34 -4.34 -23.26
N PRO A 439 16.71 -4.96 -24.39
CA PRO A 439 15.90 -6.02 -24.98
C PRO A 439 15.89 -7.21 -24.01
N SER A 440 14.72 -7.84 -23.86
CA SER A 440 14.59 -9.02 -22.98
C SER A 440 15.03 -10.32 -23.64
N GLN A 441 15.22 -10.29 -24.95
CA GLN A 441 15.81 -11.37 -25.75
C GLN A 441 16.53 -10.77 -26.95
N ILE A 442 17.58 -11.45 -27.42
CA ILE A 442 18.28 -11.05 -28.65
C ILE A 442 17.40 -11.48 -29.82
N SER A 443 16.81 -10.53 -30.54
CA SER A 443 15.89 -10.82 -31.65
C SER A 443 16.61 -11.35 -32.89
N GLY A 444 17.89 -11.01 -33.09
CA GLY A 444 18.64 -11.30 -34.32
C GLY A 444 18.19 -10.47 -35.53
N LEU A 445 17.17 -9.61 -35.36
CA LEU A 445 16.57 -8.81 -36.42
C LEU A 445 16.83 -7.31 -36.20
N PRO A 446 16.84 -6.50 -37.27
CA PRO A 446 16.90 -5.05 -37.12
C PRO A 446 15.75 -4.58 -36.23
N THR A 447 16.08 -3.82 -35.18
CA THR A 447 15.14 -3.46 -34.11
C THR A 447 15.23 -1.97 -33.84
N ARG A 448 14.07 -1.31 -33.69
CA ARG A 448 13.97 0.12 -33.33
C ARG A 448 13.05 0.32 -32.13
N TYR A 449 13.26 1.41 -31.40
CA TYR A 449 12.45 1.76 -30.23
C TYR A 449 11.58 2.99 -30.50
N LEU A 450 10.31 2.91 -30.13
CA LEU A 450 9.37 4.03 -30.12
C LEU A 450 9.09 4.42 -28.67
N THR A 451 9.48 5.63 -28.29
CA THR A 451 9.45 6.10 -26.91
C THR A 451 8.66 7.39 -26.74
N SER A 452 7.75 7.38 -25.77
CA SER A 452 6.96 8.56 -25.41
C SER A 452 6.74 8.62 -23.90
N TYR A 453 6.48 9.82 -23.40
CA TYR A 453 6.07 10.03 -22.03
C TYR A 453 4.85 10.94 -21.96
N ARG A 454 4.06 10.77 -20.91
CA ARG A 454 2.96 11.70 -20.62
C ARG A 454 2.86 11.94 -19.12
N LYS A 455 2.58 13.18 -18.74
CA LYS A 455 2.18 13.53 -17.39
C LYS A 455 0.76 13.01 -17.15
N LYS A 456 0.51 12.29 -16.06
CA LYS A 456 -0.84 11.87 -15.68
C LYS A 456 -1.56 13.07 -15.07
N THR A 457 -2.61 13.54 -15.73
CA THR A 457 -3.55 14.49 -15.14
C THR A 457 -4.44 13.78 -14.12
N VAL A 458 -4.54 14.37 -12.93
CA VAL A 458 -5.49 13.97 -11.90
C VAL A 458 -6.85 14.53 -12.32
N LEU A 459 -7.82 13.67 -12.60
CA LEU A 459 -9.22 14.08 -12.70
C LEU A 459 -9.66 14.51 -11.30
N GLY A 460 -9.67 15.82 -11.04
CA GLY A 460 -10.08 16.39 -9.74
C GLY A 460 -9.56 17.79 -9.41
N ALA A 461 -8.66 18.38 -10.20
CA ALA A 461 -8.24 19.78 -10.01
C ALA A 461 -8.36 20.54 -11.35
N ASP A 462 -9.16 21.62 -11.33
CA ASP A 462 -9.35 22.63 -12.38
C ASP A 462 -9.78 22.17 -13.78
N SER A 463 -11.09 22.05 -13.97
CA SER A 463 -11.76 22.19 -15.27
C SER A 463 -11.80 23.63 -15.81
N GLN A 464 -10.93 24.53 -15.32
CA GLN A 464 -10.77 25.89 -15.84
C GLN A 464 -9.29 26.34 -15.92
N ARG A 465 -8.46 25.56 -16.62
CA ARG A 465 -7.31 26.10 -17.35
C ARG A 465 -6.96 25.16 -18.48
N ARG A 466 -7.37 25.50 -19.71
CA ARG A 466 -6.82 24.89 -20.94
C ARG A 466 -5.34 25.29 -21.02
N SER A 467 -4.45 24.52 -20.40
CA SER A 467 -3.05 24.49 -20.81
C SER A 467 -2.91 23.50 -21.97
N PRO A 468 -2.39 23.90 -23.16
CA PRO A 468 -2.41 23.09 -24.39
C PRO A 468 -1.44 21.89 -24.45
N SER A 469 -0.91 21.38 -23.33
CA SER A 469 0.28 20.52 -23.31
C SER A 469 0.07 19.11 -22.74
N THR A 470 -1.15 18.56 -22.80
CA THR A 470 -1.47 17.20 -22.31
C THR A 470 -1.42 16.12 -23.39
N GLY A 471 -0.56 16.27 -24.39
CA GLY A 471 -0.25 15.22 -25.37
C GLY A 471 0.83 14.26 -24.86
N PRO A 472 0.91 13.03 -25.40
CA PRO A 472 2.13 12.23 -25.25
C PRO A 472 3.29 12.95 -25.94
N TRP A 473 4.31 13.29 -25.17
CA TRP A 473 5.53 13.93 -25.66
C TRP A 473 6.52 12.86 -26.13
N PRO A 474 7.22 13.08 -27.26
CA PRO A 474 8.30 12.17 -27.65
C PRO A 474 9.37 12.19 -26.57
N CYS A 475 9.92 11.01 -26.26
CA CYS A 475 11.07 10.86 -25.37
C CYS A 475 12.30 10.62 -26.26
N PRO A 476 12.97 11.67 -26.78
CA PRO A 476 14.06 11.51 -27.74
C PRO A 476 15.20 10.69 -27.13
N GLN A 477 15.72 9.76 -27.91
CA GLN A 477 16.87 8.95 -27.52
C GLN A 477 18.13 9.80 -27.56
N ASP A 478 18.95 9.73 -26.49
CA ASP A 478 20.19 10.49 -26.38
C ASP A 478 21.39 9.56 -26.15
N PRO A 479 22.28 9.35 -27.15
CA PRO A 479 22.19 9.79 -28.56
C PRO A 479 21.11 9.03 -29.38
N LEU A 480 20.79 9.49 -30.60
CA LEU A 480 19.80 8.84 -31.47
C LEU A 480 20.11 7.34 -31.65
N GLY A 481 19.15 6.47 -31.34
CA GLY A 481 19.32 5.01 -31.34
C GLY A 481 19.79 4.40 -30.01
N ALA A 482 20.20 5.21 -29.02
CA ALA A 482 20.56 4.72 -27.69
C ALA A 482 19.31 4.26 -26.91
N ALA A 483 19.48 3.22 -26.09
CA ALA A 483 18.42 2.71 -25.24
C ALA A 483 18.24 3.56 -23.96
N ARG A 484 18.24 4.89 -24.12
CA ARG A 484 18.17 5.90 -23.06
C ARG A 484 17.41 7.13 -23.53
N CYS A 485 16.55 7.68 -22.67
CA CYS A 485 15.92 8.98 -22.85
C CYS A 485 16.04 9.81 -21.57
N VAL A 486 16.20 11.12 -21.69
CA VAL A 486 16.19 12.08 -20.57
C VAL A 486 14.98 13.00 -20.66
N VAL A 487 14.25 13.15 -19.57
CA VAL A 487 13.11 14.04 -19.43
C VAL A 487 13.52 15.19 -18.51
N HIS A 488 13.42 16.41 -19.03
CA HIS A 488 13.75 17.65 -18.34
C HIS A 488 12.50 18.38 -17.86
N GLY A 489 12.64 19.21 -16.82
CA GLY A 489 11.54 20.03 -16.29
C GLY A 489 10.41 19.19 -15.69
N ALA A 490 10.73 18.02 -15.16
CA ALA A 490 9.78 17.16 -14.50
C ALA A 490 9.41 17.71 -13.12
N GLU A 491 8.12 17.69 -12.80
CA GLU A 491 7.62 18.13 -11.50
C GLU A 491 7.71 16.98 -10.51
N PHE A 492 8.37 17.24 -9.37
CA PHE A 492 8.63 16.23 -8.35
C PHE A 492 7.38 15.49 -7.82
N TRP A 493 6.26 16.21 -7.69
CA TRP A 493 5.00 15.68 -7.18
C TRP A 493 4.11 15.05 -8.26
N SER A 494 4.55 15.07 -9.52
CA SER A 494 3.79 14.57 -10.66
C SER A 494 4.11 13.12 -10.99
N GLN A 495 3.12 12.43 -11.58
CA GLN A 495 3.29 11.09 -12.11
C GLN A 495 3.45 11.12 -13.63
N TYR A 496 4.42 10.36 -14.12
CA TYR A 496 4.71 10.23 -15.54
C TYR A 496 4.46 8.79 -15.97
N ARG A 497 3.83 8.60 -17.13
CA ARG A 497 3.72 7.31 -17.78
C ARG A 497 4.69 7.28 -18.95
N ILE A 498 5.68 6.40 -18.86
CA ILE A 498 6.67 6.13 -19.89
C ILE A 498 6.19 4.94 -20.72
N ASN A 499 6.26 5.10 -22.04
CA ASN A 499 5.93 4.07 -23.01
C ASN A 499 7.19 3.77 -23.83
N VAL A 500 7.66 2.53 -23.75
CA VAL A 500 8.75 2.01 -24.56
C VAL A 500 8.21 0.85 -25.38
N THR A 501 8.22 1.00 -26.69
CA THR A 501 7.80 -0.05 -27.63
C THR A 501 8.99 -0.48 -28.47
N GLU A 502 9.34 -1.76 -28.36
CA GLU A 502 10.34 -2.42 -29.19
C GLU A 502 9.66 -2.97 -30.45
N VAL A 503 10.18 -2.63 -31.63
CA VAL A 503 9.59 -3.00 -32.93
C VAL A 503 10.63 -3.65 -33.82
N ASN A 504 10.29 -4.81 -34.37
CA ASN A 504 11.05 -5.51 -35.40
C ASN A 504 10.10 -6.01 -36.53
N PRO A 505 10.59 -6.66 -37.59
CA PRO A 505 9.76 -7.18 -38.68
C PRO A 505 8.66 -8.17 -38.27
N LEU A 506 8.88 -8.93 -37.20
CA LEU A 506 7.97 -9.98 -36.74
C LEU A 506 6.92 -9.48 -35.74
N GLY A 507 7.00 -8.21 -35.30
CA GLY A 507 5.99 -7.60 -34.45
C GLY A 507 6.51 -6.47 -33.58
N ALA A 508 5.70 -6.11 -32.58
CA ALA A 508 6.02 -5.07 -31.61
C ALA A 508 5.63 -5.52 -30.20
N SER A 509 6.41 -5.10 -29.21
CA SER A 509 6.14 -5.36 -27.80
C SER A 509 6.34 -4.10 -26.96
N THR A 510 5.39 -3.84 -26.07
CA THR A 510 5.31 -2.58 -25.32
C THR A 510 5.43 -2.79 -23.82
N ARG A 511 6.24 -1.95 -23.17
CA ARG A 511 6.28 -1.76 -21.72
C ARG A 511 5.78 -0.37 -21.37
N LEU A 512 4.69 -0.33 -20.60
CA LEU A 512 4.22 0.86 -19.92
C LEU A 512 4.77 0.87 -18.50
N LEU A 513 5.43 1.96 -18.11
CA LEU A 513 5.97 2.15 -16.77
C LEU A 513 5.44 3.46 -16.20
N ASP A 514 4.78 3.38 -15.05
CA ASP A 514 4.37 4.56 -14.30
C ASP A 514 5.47 4.91 -13.30
N VAL A 515 6.05 6.11 -13.42
CA VAL A 515 7.14 6.60 -12.58
C VAL A 515 6.74 7.91 -11.90
N SER A 516 7.26 8.12 -10.70
CA SER A 516 7.23 9.41 -10.00
C SER A 516 8.66 9.76 -9.61
N LEU A 517 9.07 11.03 -9.70
CA LEU A 517 10.43 11.43 -9.33
C LEU A 517 10.79 10.94 -7.92
N GLN A 518 9.85 11.07 -6.97
CA GLN A 518 9.96 10.56 -5.60
C GLN A 518 10.41 9.09 -5.49
N SER A 519 10.02 8.22 -6.43
CA SER A 519 10.34 6.79 -6.37
C SER A 519 11.64 6.43 -7.09
N ILE A 520 12.04 7.24 -8.07
CA ILE A 520 13.21 7.00 -8.91
C ILE A 520 14.41 7.88 -8.53
N LEU A 521 14.23 8.78 -7.55
CA LEU A 521 15.28 9.63 -7.03
C LEU A 521 16.40 8.77 -6.46
N ARG A 522 17.62 9.07 -6.87
CA ARG A 522 18.83 8.45 -6.35
C ARG A 522 19.94 9.47 -6.57
N PRO A 523 20.27 10.28 -5.54
CA PRO A 523 21.30 11.29 -5.65
C PRO A 523 22.63 10.67 -6.07
N ASP A 524 23.49 11.48 -6.68
CA ASP A 524 24.89 11.11 -6.87
C ASP A 524 25.62 11.05 -5.51
N PRO A 525 26.71 10.28 -5.40
CA PRO A 525 27.49 10.20 -4.16
C PRO A 525 28.02 11.57 -3.73
N PRO A 526 28.09 11.84 -2.41
CA PRO A 526 28.72 13.06 -1.90
C PRO A 526 30.16 13.21 -2.39
N GLN A 527 30.58 14.46 -2.54
CA GLN A 527 31.88 14.80 -3.11
C GLN A 527 32.82 15.37 -2.05
N GLY A 528 34.12 15.33 -2.32
CA GLY A 528 35.13 15.98 -1.47
C GLY A 528 35.23 15.42 -0.05
N LEU A 529 34.98 14.11 0.14
CA LEU A 529 35.16 13.45 1.44
C LEU A 529 36.62 13.59 1.91
N ARG A 530 36.80 14.24 3.07
CA ARG A 530 38.09 14.39 3.77
C ARG A 530 38.00 13.73 5.14
N VAL A 531 39.10 13.12 5.58
CA VAL A 531 39.20 12.46 6.90
C VAL A 531 40.45 12.96 7.58
N GLU A 532 40.28 13.66 8.70
CA GLU A 532 41.36 14.36 9.41
C GLU A 532 41.47 13.88 10.87
N SER A 533 42.68 13.87 11.41
CA SER A 533 42.91 13.56 12.82
C SER A 533 42.41 14.69 13.71
N VAL A 534 41.76 14.36 14.84
CA VAL A 534 41.43 15.37 15.86
C VAL A 534 42.64 15.52 16.81
N PRO A 535 43.27 16.70 16.89
CA PRO A 535 44.43 16.91 17.78
C PRO A 535 44.08 16.64 19.25
N GLY A 536 44.95 15.94 19.97
CA GLY A 536 44.77 15.63 21.40
C GLY A 536 43.79 14.48 21.71
N PHE A 537 43.14 13.90 20.70
CA PHE A 537 42.18 12.80 20.88
C PHE A 537 42.59 11.58 20.04
N PRO A 538 43.32 10.60 20.62
CA PRO A 538 43.92 9.51 19.85
C PRO A 538 42.91 8.49 19.32
N ARG A 539 41.63 8.61 19.66
CA ARG A 539 40.54 7.75 19.16
C ARG A 539 39.52 8.51 18.32
N ARG A 540 39.87 9.70 17.81
CA ARG A 540 38.93 10.55 17.06
C ARG A 540 39.40 10.89 15.65
N LEU A 541 38.47 10.76 14.70
CA LEU A 541 38.62 11.22 13.31
C LEU A 541 37.45 12.13 12.95
N ARG A 542 37.74 13.25 12.28
CA ARG A 542 36.73 14.13 11.71
C ARG A 542 36.59 13.82 10.22
N ALA A 543 35.40 13.45 9.78
CA ALA A 543 35.07 13.30 8.37
C ALA A 543 34.21 14.46 7.91
N SER A 544 34.49 15.04 6.75
CA SER A 544 33.69 16.15 6.15
C SER A 544 33.53 15.98 4.64
N TRP A 545 32.39 16.39 4.09
CA TRP A 545 32.07 16.25 2.66
C TRP A 545 31.15 17.37 2.17
N THR A 546 30.89 17.42 0.86
CA THR A 546 29.96 18.35 0.23
C THR A 546 28.86 17.63 -0.53
N TYR A 547 27.75 18.34 -0.80
CA TYR A 547 26.69 17.87 -1.68
C TYR A 547 27.25 17.54 -3.08
N PRO A 548 26.65 16.56 -3.79
CA PRO A 548 27.02 16.27 -5.18
C PRO A 548 26.65 17.45 -6.09
N ALA A 549 27.46 17.68 -7.13
CA ALA A 549 27.27 18.81 -8.04
C ALA A 549 25.94 18.78 -8.81
N SER A 550 25.34 17.59 -8.99
CA SER A 550 24.03 17.40 -9.61
C SER A 550 22.86 17.80 -8.70
N TRP A 551 23.09 17.99 -7.39
CA TRP A 551 22.01 18.34 -6.48
C TRP A 551 21.78 19.86 -6.43
N PRO A 552 20.54 20.33 -6.64
CA PRO A 552 20.25 21.75 -6.65
C PRO A 552 20.48 22.35 -5.25
N ARG A 553 21.24 23.46 -5.19
CA ARG A 553 21.46 24.23 -3.96
C ARG A 553 20.24 25.09 -3.65
N GLN A 554 19.15 24.48 -3.22
CA GLN A 554 17.97 25.18 -2.72
C GLN A 554 17.76 24.83 -1.23
N PRO A 555 17.39 25.81 -0.37
CA PRO A 555 17.30 25.61 1.08
C PRO A 555 16.19 24.63 1.51
N HIS A 556 15.31 24.22 0.58
CA HIS A 556 14.17 23.34 0.86
C HIS A 556 14.43 21.85 0.54
N PHE A 557 15.55 21.51 -0.12
CA PHE A 557 15.83 20.14 -0.59
C PHE A 557 17.14 19.62 0.01
N LEU A 558 17.09 19.24 1.29
CA LEU A 558 18.24 18.72 2.02
C LEU A 558 18.50 17.25 1.70
N LEU A 559 19.75 16.83 1.80
CA LEU A 559 20.17 15.43 1.83
C LEU A 559 20.46 15.03 3.27
N LYS A 560 20.14 13.79 3.60
CA LYS A 560 20.69 13.10 4.78
C LYS A 560 21.79 12.14 4.34
N PHE A 561 22.68 11.84 5.27
CA PHE A 561 23.89 11.08 4.98
C PHE A 561 23.99 9.86 5.87
N ARG A 562 24.69 8.84 5.36
CA ARG A 562 25.21 7.74 6.16
C ARG A 562 26.69 7.58 5.86
N LEU A 563 27.47 7.34 6.89
CA LEU A 563 28.90 7.22 6.82
C LEU A 563 29.30 5.84 7.31
N GLN A 564 30.20 5.19 6.57
CA GLN A 564 30.80 3.93 6.96
C GLN A 564 32.29 4.10 7.17
N TYR A 565 32.80 3.51 8.23
CA TYR A 565 34.23 3.50 8.53
C TYR A 565 34.69 2.13 9.01
N ARG A 566 35.95 1.79 8.73
CA ARG A 566 36.60 0.59 9.24
C ARG A 566 38.11 0.80 9.37
N PRO A 567 38.79 0.17 10.33
CA PRO A 567 40.24 0.14 10.35
C PRO A 567 40.77 -0.70 9.17
N ALA A 568 41.94 -0.35 8.64
CA ALA A 568 42.55 -0.95 7.44
C ALA A 568 42.59 -2.49 7.47
N GLN A 569 42.80 -3.06 8.65
CA GLN A 569 43.01 -4.49 8.87
C GLN A 569 41.72 -5.27 9.20
N HIS A 570 40.57 -4.59 9.26
CA HIS A 570 39.30 -5.22 9.62
C HIS A 570 38.33 -5.27 8.41
N PRO A 571 37.64 -6.39 8.18
CA PRO A 571 36.74 -6.54 7.05
C PRO A 571 35.35 -5.89 7.26
N ALA A 572 34.89 -5.77 8.51
CA ALA A 572 33.57 -5.22 8.80
C ALA A 572 33.56 -3.69 8.87
N TRP A 573 32.48 -3.09 8.37
CA TRP A 573 32.22 -1.65 8.42
C TRP A 573 31.32 -1.28 9.60
N SER A 574 31.72 -0.28 10.37
CA SER A 574 30.83 0.46 11.28
C SER A 574 30.05 1.49 10.48
N THR A 575 28.79 1.75 10.86
CA THR A 575 27.91 2.70 10.17
C THR A 575 27.35 3.72 11.16
N VAL A 576 27.37 5.00 10.79
CA VAL A 576 26.74 6.11 11.52
C VAL A 576 25.91 6.96 10.57
N GLU A 577 24.92 7.68 11.10
CA GLU A 577 24.06 8.59 10.33
C GLU A 577 24.29 10.03 10.81
N PRO A 578 25.15 10.81 10.10
CA PRO A 578 25.49 12.18 10.47
C PRO A 578 24.30 13.14 10.35
N ALA A 579 24.21 14.10 11.27
CA ALA A 579 23.18 15.14 11.23
C ALA A 579 23.47 16.25 10.19
N GLY A 580 24.69 16.31 9.66
CA GLY A 580 25.13 17.37 8.74
C GLY A 580 26.17 16.91 7.73
N LEU A 581 27.03 17.83 7.29
CA LEU A 581 28.10 17.60 6.32
C LEU A 581 29.44 17.20 6.95
N GLU A 582 29.45 17.03 8.26
CA GLU A 582 30.60 16.55 9.01
C GLU A 582 30.16 15.58 10.11
N GLU A 583 31.07 14.68 10.47
CA GLU A 583 30.88 13.70 11.54
C GLU A 583 32.20 13.47 12.28
N VAL A 584 32.14 13.29 13.59
CA VAL A 584 33.32 12.96 14.41
C VAL A 584 33.21 11.52 14.89
N ILE A 585 33.98 10.63 14.28
CA ILE A 585 34.10 9.23 14.69
C ILE A 585 34.82 9.21 16.05
N THR A 586 34.17 8.70 17.10
CA THR A 586 34.68 8.76 18.48
C THR A 586 35.39 7.50 18.98
N ASP A 587 35.24 6.40 18.25
CA ASP A 587 35.71 5.06 18.59
C ASP A 587 36.77 4.54 17.60
N ALA A 588 37.45 5.45 16.88
CA ALA A 588 38.51 5.08 15.96
C ALA A 588 39.68 4.41 16.71
N VAL A 589 40.29 3.40 16.10
CA VAL A 589 41.42 2.68 16.70
C VAL A 589 42.68 3.54 16.64
N ALA A 590 43.24 3.88 17.80
CA ALA A 590 44.40 4.74 17.91
C ALA A 590 45.59 4.23 17.07
N GLY A 591 46.19 5.13 16.28
CA GLY A 591 47.35 4.84 15.45
C GLY A 591 47.10 3.97 14.21
N LEU A 592 45.88 3.48 13.97
CA LEU A 592 45.55 2.71 12.77
C LEU A 592 44.85 3.57 11.70
N PRO A 593 45.22 3.44 10.41
CA PRO A 593 44.48 4.06 9.33
C PRO A 593 43.06 3.50 9.22
N HIS A 594 42.08 4.37 9.01
CA HIS A 594 40.68 4.00 8.77
C HIS A 594 40.25 4.41 7.37
N ALA A 595 39.60 3.49 6.67
CA ALA A 595 38.86 3.79 5.44
C ALA A 595 37.50 4.34 5.82
N VAL A 596 37.07 5.41 5.15
CA VAL A 596 35.77 6.07 5.35
C VAL A 596 35.10 6.27 3.99
N ARG A 597 33.79 6.05 3.94
CA ARG A 597 32.96 6.33 2.76
C ARG A 597 31.60 6.88 3.18
N VAL A 598 31.02 7.76 2.38
CA VAL A 598 29.74 8.41 2.67
C VAL A 598 28.75 8.19 1.53
N SER A 599 27.47 8.12 1.86
CA SER A 599 26.37 7.99 0.90
C SER A 599 25.26 8.97 1.29
N ALA A 600 24.55 9.50 0.29
CA ALA A 600 23.47 10.45 0.47
C ALA A 600 22.12 9.86 0.08
N ARG A 601 21.08 10.36 0.72
CA ARG A 601 19.69 10.14 0.34
C ARG A 601 18.93 11.43 0.58
N ASP A 602 17.83 11.62 -0.13
CA ASP A 602 16.90 12.70 0.18
C ASP A 602 16.46 12.70 1.65
N PHE A 603 16.35 13.91 2.23
CA PHE A 603 15.99 14.10 3.64
C PHE A 603 14.57 13.61 3.95
N LEU A 604 13.63 13.70 3.01
CA LEU A 604 12.26 13.19 3.15
C LEU A 604 12.15 11.69 2.83
N ASP A 605 13.27 10.98 2.75
CA ASP A 605 13.36 9.57 2.37
C ASP A 605 12.83 9.24 0.96
N ALA A 606 12.71 10.25 0.09
CA ALA A 606 12.42 10.00 -1.31
C ALA A 606 13.56 9.19 -1.96
N GLY A 607 13.20 8.24 -2.83
CA GLY A 607 14.18 7.53 -3.63
C GLY A 607 14.99 6.47 -2.88
N THR A 608 16.26 6.31 -3.26
CA THR A 608 17.21 5.34 -2.68
C THR A 608 18.55 6.01 -2.35
N TRP A 609 19.35 5.35 -1.52
CA TRP A 609 20.72 5.78 -1.23
C TRP A 609 21.57 5.82 -2.51
N SER A 610 22.40 6.86 -2.61
CA SER A 610 23.45 6.98 -3.62
C SER A 610 24.38 5.76 -3.56
N THR A 611 25.19 5.57 -4.61
CA THR A 611 26.41 4.78 -4.44
C THR A 611 27.29 5.39 -3.35
N TRP A 612 28.21 4.60 -2.80
CA TRP A 612 29.19 5.13 -1.87
C TRP A 612 30.13 6.09 -2.59
N SER A 613 30.57 7.15 -1.90
CA SER A 613 31.69 7.97 -2.33
C SER A 613 32.95 7.12 -2.49
N PRO A 614 33.94 7.59 -3.27
CA PRO A 614 35.29 7.05 -3.17
C PRO A 614 35.76 6.99 -1.71
N GLU A 615 36.52 5.96 -1.37
CA GLU A 615 37.05 5.78 -0.02
C GLU A 615 38.10 6.85 0.27
N ALA A 616 37.98 7.51 1.42
CA ALA A 616 38.97 8.42 1.97
C ALA A 616 39.63 7.78 3.19
N TRP A 617 40.89 8.11 3.44
CA TRP A 617 41.68 7.51 4.50
C TRP A 617 42.14 8.56 5.51
N GLY A 618 42.12 8.21 6.79
CA GLY A 618 42.67 9.04 7.85
C GLY A 618 43.19 8.21 9.01
N THR A 619 44.20 8.72 9.71
CA THR A 619 44.84 8.07 10.86
C THR A 619 44.64 8.93 12.11
N PRO A 620 44.10 8.40 13.22
CA PRO A 620 43.94 9.16 14.46
C PRO A 620 45.29 9.67 14.98
N SER A 621 45.27 10.79 15.70
CA SER A 621 46.49 11.38 16.25
C SER A 621 47.19 10.43 17.24
N THR A 622 48.52 10.36 17.19
CA THR A 622 49.33 9.48 18.05
C THR A 622 49.89 10.20 19.29
N GLY A 623 49.41 11.41 19.59
CA GLY A 623 49.97 12.28 20.62
C GLY A 623 49.34 12.13 22.01
N THR A 624 50.20 12.11 23.04
CA THR A 624 49.87 12.33 24.45
C THR A 624 49.21 13.69 24.66
N VAL A 625 48.15 13.72 25.48
CA VAL A 625 47.50 14.94 25.98
C VAL A 625 48.56 15.90 26.52
N PRO A 626 48.60 17.18 26.10
CA PRO A 626 49.44 18.17 26.76
C PRO A 626 49.04 18.26 28.24
N LYS A 627 49.96 17.88 29.13
CA LYS A 627 49.83 18.10 30.57
C LYS A 627 50.04 19.57 30.88
N GLU A 628 48.99 20.38 30.80
CA GLU A 628 48.86 21.58 31.64
C GLU A 628 47.40 21.74 32.06
N VAL A 629 47.12 21.38 33.32
CA VAL A 629 45.95 21.84 34.05
C VAL A 629 46.47 22.83 35.08
N PRO A 630 46.10 24.12 35.05
CA PRO A 630 46.21 24.95 36.23
C PRO A 630 45.04 24.64 37.15
N ALA A 631 45.38 24.30 38.39
CA ALA A 631 44.47 23.91 39.45
C ALA A 631 43.48 25.03 39.82
N TRP A 632 42.28 24.61 40.20
CA TRP A 632 41.35 25.41 40.99
C TRP A 632 41.94 25.66 42.39
N GLY A 633 42.03 26.93 42.81
CA GLY A 633 41.94 27.31 44.23
C GLY A 633 42.97 28.33 44.75
N GLN A 634 42.45 29.47 45.21
CA GLN A 634 43.02 30.48 46.12
C GLN A 634 43.98 31.53 45.54
N LEU A 635 43.51 32.78 45.44
CA LEU A 635 44.01 33.84 46.33
C LEU A 635 43.08 35.07 46.35
N HIS A 636 42.98 35.60 47.56
CA HIS A 636 42.18 36.70 48.03
C HIS A 636 42.50 38.06 47.36
N MET A 637 41.51 38.95 47.52
CA MET A 637 41.43 40.38 47.23
C MET A 637 42.69 41.26 47.45
N GLN A 638 42.91 42.13 46.45
CA GLN A 638 43.20 43.60 46.48
C GLN A 638 44.55 44.11 47.04
N PRO A 639 45.01 45.38 46.76
CA PRO A 639 44.34 46.56 46.14
C PRO A 639 45.17 47.46 45.15
N GLU A 640 44.48 48.51 44.63
CA GLU A 640 44.95 49.86 44.17
C GLU A 640 45.76 50.00 42.85
N VAL A 641 45.47 50.92 41.90
CA VAL A 641 45.38 52.41 41.99
C VAL A 641 44.52 53.02 40.83
N GLU A 642 43.75 54.07 41.13
CA GLU A 642 42.97 54.97 40.24
C GLU A 642 43.80 56.13 39.61
N PRO A 643 43.21 56.96 38.72
CA PRO A 643 42.81 58.28 39.23
C PRO A 643 41.44 58.80 38.74
N GLN A 644 40.69 59.33 39.72
CA GLN A 644 39.94 60.62 39.83
C GLN A 644 39.52 61.35 38.53
N VAL A 645 38.31 61.93 38.47
CA VAL A 645 37.85 63.21 39.08
C VAL A 645 36.32 63.30 38.83
N ASP A 646 35.39 63.83 39.64
CA ASP A 646 35.32 64.36 40.99
C ASP A 646 33.83 64.35 41.42
N SER A 647 33.60 64.31 42.73
CA SER A 647 32.32 64.24 43.50
C SER A 647 31.52 65.58 43.49
N PRO A 648 30.45 65.83 44.29
CA PRO A 648 29.73 65.01 45.30
C PRO A 648 28.18 65.09 45.37
N ALA A 649 27.65 64.19 46.22
CA ALA A 649 26.28 63.85 46.66
C ALA A 649 25.48 64.97 47.40
N PRO A 650 24.17 64.81 47.79
CA PRO A 650 23.72 63.94 48.92
C PRO A 650 22.25 63.38 48.78
N PRO A 651 21.48 62.97 49.83
CA PRO A 651 21.22 61.57 50.19
C PRO A 651 19.74 61.07 50.16
N ARG A 652 19.59 59.75 50.39
CA ARG A 652 18.41 58.84 50.54
C ARG A 652 17.02 59.41 50.87
N PRO A 653 15.95 58.73 50.35
CA PRO A 653 15.13 57.87 51.22
C PRO A 653 14.68 56.51 50.61
N SER A 654 13.95 55.77 51.43
CA SER A 654 13.57 54.34 51.48
C SER A 654 12.67 53.72 50.39
N LEU A 655 12.87 52.40 50.18
CA LEU A 655 11.97 51.30 49.77
C LEU A 655 10.66 51.61 49.00
N GLN A 656 10.58 51.16 47.74
CA GLN A 656 9.39 50.55 47.09
C GLN A 656 9.78 49.68 45.86
N PRO A 657 8.91 48.74 45.40
CA PRO A 657 9.29 47.60 44.55
C PRO A 657 9.37 47.91 43.03
N HIS A 658 10.04 47.02 42.32
CA HIS A 658 10.50 47.04 40.91
C HIS A 658 9.63 47.76 39.86
N PRO A 659 10.24 48.46 38.87
CA PRO A 659 9.53 49.04 37.74
C PRO A 659 9.43 48.11 36.52
N ARG A 660 8.41 48.43 35.72
CA ARG A 660 7.76 47.66 34.66
C ARG A 660 8.49 47.66 33.32
N LEU A 661 8.19 46.62 32.55
CA LEU A 661 8.32 46.50 31.09
C LEU A 661 7.66 47.68 30.36
N LEU A 662 8.38 48.23 29.37
CA LEU A 662 7.87 49.24 28.43
C LEU A 662 6.92 48.58 27.41
N ASP A 663 5.70 49.11 27.40
CA ASP A 663 4.57 48.81 26.52
C ASP A 663 4.74 49.61 25.21
N HIS A 664 4.75 48.92 24.06
CA HIS A 664 4.58 49.55 22.74
C HIS A 664 3.33 48.94 22.11
N ARG A 665 2.21 49.65 22.32
CA ARG A 665 0.87 49.25 21.88
C ARG A 665 0.48 50.12 20.69
N ASP A 666 0.82 49.68 19.48
CA ASP A 666 0.44 50.38 18.26
C ASP A 666 -1.06 50.18 17.98
N SER A 667 -1.82 51.24 18.25
CA SER A 667 -3.29 51.25 18.18
C SER A 667 -3.82 51.36 16.73
N LEU A 668 -2.94 51.50 15.73
CA LEU A 668 -3.31 51.60 14.31
C LEU A 668 -3.45 50.23 13.63
N GLU A 669 -2.66 49.23 14.02
CA GLU A 669 -2.71 47.90 13.40
C GLU A 669 -3.95 47.10 13.83
N GLN A 670 -4.39 47.22 15.08
CA GLN A 670 -5.63 46.58 15.53
C GLN A 670 -6.88 47.17 14.87
N VAL A 671 -6.88 48.47 14.57
CA VAL A 671 -7.99 49.14 13.86
C VAL A 671 -8.02 48.70 12.39
N ALA A 672 -6.86 48.52 11.74
CA ALA A 672 -6.78 48.03 10.36
C ALA A 672 -7.28 46.58 10.22
N VAL A 673 -6.97 45.70 11.18
CA VAL A 673 -7.42 44.29 11.18
C VAL A 673 -8.93 44.18 11.46
N LEU A 674 -9.47 44.98 12.38
CA LEU A 674 -10.91 45.00 12.65
C LEU A 674 -11.72 45.60 11.50
N ALA A 675 -11.20 46.65 10.84
CA ALA A 675 -11.84 47.23 9.66
C ALA A 675 -11.87 46.25 8.47
N SER A 676 -10.80 45.48 8.25
CA SER A 676 -10.72 44.50 7.15
C SER A 676 -11.60 43.27 7.38
N LEU A 677 -11.74 42.80 8.63
CA LEU A 677 -12.72 41.76 8.98
C LEU A 677 -14.17 42.24 8.82
N GLY A 678 -14.45 43.50 9.16
CA GLY A 678 -15.78 44.11 8.94
C GLY A 678 -16.15 44.20 7.45
N ILE A 679 -15.20 44.60 6.60
CA ILE A 679 -15.41 44.69 5.14
C ILE A 679 -15.66 43.31 4.54
N LEU A 680 -14.90 42.28 4.94
CA LEU A 680 -15.10 40.92 4.46
C LEU A 680 -16.46 40.35 4.89
N SER A 681 -16.89 40.60 6.13
CA SER A 681 -18.22 40.20 6.60
C SER A 681 -19.34 40.92 5.84
N PHE A 682 -19.18 42.21 5.54
CA PHE A 682 -20.16 42.99 4.80
C PHE A 682 -20.28 42.53 3.34
N LEU A 683 -19.15 42.26 2.68
CA LEU A 683 -19.14 41.73 1.31
C LEU A 683 -19.75 40.32 1.24
N GLY A 684 -19.51 39.48 2.25
CA GLY A 684 -20.15 38.17 2.38
C GLY A 684 -21.67 38.26 2.52
N LEU A 685 -22.17 39.19 3.34
CA LEU A 685 -23.61 39.43 3.50
C LEU A 685 -24.25 40.00 2.23
N MET A 686 -23.58 40.91 1.53
CA MET A 686 -24.04 41.45 0.24
C MET A 686 -24.11 40.37 -0.85
N ALA A 687 -23.10 39.50 -0.93
CA ALA A 687 -23.10 38.38 -1.86
C ALA A 687 -24.22 37.37 -1.54
N GLY A 688 -24.44 37.07 -0.25
CA GLY A 688 -25.54 36.23 0.21
C GLY A 688 -26.92 36.82 -0.11
N ALA A 689 -27.10 38.12 0.09
CA ALA A 689 -28.35 38.82 -0.23
C ALA A 689 -28.61 38.88 -1.74
N LEU A 690 -27.57 39.08 -2.57
CA LEU A 690 -27.67 39.02 -4.04
C LEU A 690 -28.04 37.62 -4.53
N ALA A 691 -27.42 36.57 -3.96
CA ALA A 691 -27.75 35.19 -4.29
C ALA A 691 -29.20 34.83 -3.90
N LEU A 692 -29.64 35.26 -2.71
CA LEU A 692 -31.01 35.05 -2.25
C LEU A 692 -32.02 35.84 -3.09
N GLY A 693 -31.68 37.07 -3.50
CA GLY A 693 -32.48 37.90 -4.40
C GLY A 693 -32.64 37.27 -5.78
N LEU A 694 -31.54 36.76 -6.37
CA LEU A 694 -31.56 36.02 -7.63
C LEU A 694 -32.40 34.74 -7.53
N TRP A 695 -32.27 33.99 -6.44
CA TRP A 695 -33.06 32.79 -6.20
C TRP A 695 -34.56 33.09 -6.07
N LEU A 696 -34.94 34.16 -5.35
CA LEU A 696 -36.33 34.60 -5.23
C LEU A 696 -36.89 35.15 -6.54
N ARG A 697 -36.06 35.81 -7.38
CA ARG A 697 -36.46 36.28 -8.72
C ARG A 697 -36.71 35.13 -9.69
N MET A 698 -35.87 34.08 -9.66
CA MET A 698 -36.09 32.86 -10.43
C MET A 698 -37.36 32.12 -9.98
N ARG A 699 -37.73 32.22 -8.69
CA ARG A 699 -38.97 31.62 -8.17
C ARG A 699 -40.24 32.40 -8.51
N ARG A 700 -40.14 33.72 -8.74
CA ARG A 700 -41.28 34.58 -9.14
C ARG A 700 -41.52 34.64 -10.66
N GLY A 701 -40.56 34.25 -11.49
CA GLY A 701 -40.70 34.23 -12.95
C GLY A 701 -41.51 33.06 -13.53
N GLY A 702 -42.08 32.19 -12.69
CA GLY A 702 -42.80 30.98 -13.12
C GLY A 702 -44.33 31.08 -13.19
N LYS A 703 -44.90 32.28 -13.08
CA LYS A 703 -46.35 32.52 -13.22
C LYS A 703 -46.57 33.70 -14.17
N ASP A 704 -46.70 33.40 -15.46
CA ASP A 704 -47.65 33.99 -16.41
C ASP A 704 -47.38 33.47 -17.83
N GLY A 705 -48.42 32.89 -18.47
CA GLY A 705 -48.38 32.47 -19.88
C GLY A 705 -49.15 31.20 -20.24
N SER A 706 -50.45 31.34 -20.53
CA SER A 706 -51.36 30.38 -21.22
C SER A 706 -51.18 30.37 -22.76
N PRO A 707 -51.95 29.63 -23.60
CA PRO A 707 -52.40 28.21 -23.60
C PRO A 707 -52.31 27.50 -25.01
N LYS A 708 -52.70 26.19 -25.04
CA LYS A 708 -53.28 25.34 -26.15
C LYS A 708 -52.37 24.26 -26.80
N PRO A 709 -52.96 23.20 -27.42
CA PRO A 709 -54.31 22.64 -27.32
C PRO A 709 -54.34 21.14 -26.94
N GLY A 710 -55.47 20.69 -26.40
CA GLY A 710 -55.67 19.31 -25.96
C GLY A 710 -56.18 18.36 -27.04
N PHE A 711 -56.19 17.07 -26.71
CA PHE A 711 -57.18 16.12 -27.18
C PHE A 711 -57.42 15.03 -26.09
N LEU A 712 -58.61 15.15 -25.49
CA LEU A 712 -59.55 14.14 -24.98
C LEU A 712 -59.11 13.08 -23.93
N ALA A 713 -59.84 13.16 -22.81
CA ALA A 713 -60.00 12.21 -21.70
C ALA A 713 -60.88 10.98 -22.09
N PRO A 714 -61.38 10.11 -21.16
CA PRO A 714 -61.11 9.90 -19.73
C PRO A 714 -60.90 8.42 -19.33
N MET A 715 -60.50 8.18 -18.07
CA MET A 715 -60.66 6.90 -17.36
C MET A 715 -62.11 6.72 -16.87
N ILE A 716 -62.68 5.52 -17.06
CA ILE A 716 -63.73 4.91 -16.21
C ILE A 716 -63.39 3.41 -16.05
N PRO A 717 -63.55 2.81 -14.84
CA PRO A 717 -63.05 1.48 -14.48
C PRO A 717 -64.10 0.38 -14.71
N VAL A 718 -63.67 -0.87 -14.97
CA VAL A 718 -64.55 -2.05 -14.91
C VAL A 718 -63.80 -3.28 -14.39
N ASP A 719 -64.21 -3.70 -13.19
CA ASP A 719 -64.11 -5.05 -12.65
C ASP A 719 -64.94 -6.06 -13.46
N ARG A 720 -64.42 -7.29 -13.57
CA ARG A 720 -65.08 -8.60 -13.72
C ARG A 720 -66.09 -8.87 -14.85
N CYS A 721 -65.85 -9.98 -15.57
CA CYS A 721 -66.73 -11.16 -15.80
C CYS A 721 -66.17 -12.03 -16.96
N PRO A 722 -66.63 -13.28 -17.23
CA PRO A 722 -67.35 -14.25 -16.39
C PRO A 722 -66.77 -15.69 -16.49
N GLY A 723 -67.10 -16.53 -15.51
CA GLY A 723 -67.08 -17.99 -15.62
C GLY A 723 -68.38 -18.54 -15.05
N ALA A 724 -69.15 -19.22 -15.89
CA ALA A 724 -70.37 -19.98 -15.57
C ALA A 724 -70.28 -21.33 -16.34
N PRO A 725 -71.13 -22.35 -16.11
CA PRO A 725 -72.26 -22.45 -15.18
C PRO A 725 -72.39 -23.81 -14.41
N ASN A 726 -73.34 -23.82 -13.46
CA ASN A 726 -74.27 -24.90 -13.05
C ASN A 726 -73.75 -26.34 -12.79
N LEU A 727 -73.67 -26.72 -11.50
CA LEU A 727 -74.58 -27.64 -10.79
C LEU A 727 -74.15 -27.80 -9.32
#